data_AF-A0A7J0ALA3-F1
#
_entry.id   AF-A0A7J0ALA3-F1
#
_cell.length_a   1.000
_cell.length_b   1.000
_cell.length_c   1.000
_cell.angle_alpha   90.00
_cell.angle_beta   90.00
_cell.angle_gamma   90.00
#
_symmetry.space_group_name_H-M   'P 1'
#
loop_
_entity.id
_entity.type
_entity.pdbx_description
1 polymer ?
#
loop_
_entity_poly.entity_id
_entity_poly.type
_entity_poly.pdbx_seq_one_letter_code
_entity_poly.pdbx_strand_id
1 'polypeptide(L)'
;MQINFKKLNPLGFHLMKLLQDTAIRLIILFGGSSSGKSYSVAQLILIMTLWDGENTLVMRKVGASISKTIYEDFKVAAKQLGIFSLFKFKDGVRQIVCIPNGAKIDFGGLDDPEKIKGISNYKRVVLDEWSEFESEDYKQVRKRLRGKEGQQIITTFNPIKETHWIKKEVFDIEKWHDVPMEIEIAGRKIPSQFTAVKSIRMNEAKMILNPRTKEIEEHAPDTVVIQSTYLNNFWVVGSPDGTYGYYDEQCIADFEKDRINDPDYYNVYALGEWGVIRTGSEFFGSFNRGRHTGECKYNPDLALHVSVDNNVLPYISYTFWQIEYVDSIKIRQVDEIAAESPHNTARKSALLVVAKCRELGVDRIYLHGDASTRHANTIDDQKRSFLDLVISTLQAEGIEVIDCVGKQNPSVPMTGEFINAIFDEIIPDIRIIIGEHCTISIEDYMSVQKDENGAILKTKVKNKITMQTYEEHGHLSDTFRYVIADLVREQFLLFSNRRKRNLYARDGLIHFYNPDTEFKYSREIVYAMPNVNGKFALVHGKLCGEKWHIVNLMLRETSSTDEIAEILVNVKSPQTIIECSPAYFRFVRDLRKQIPNVRAMNETSDVGRRIAATSDFVKNHLLFNEESLNDDAEYALFMTNLMDYNRDTDDSIEASAVLSGFIHFVVKFQFQAA
;
A
#
# COMPACT_ATOMS: atom_id res chain seq x y z
N MET A 1 -11.17 -39.36 -35.79
CA MET A 1 -10.68 -39.43 -34.40
C MET A 1 -11.89 -39.43 -33.47
N GLN A 2 -12.04 -40.40 -32.58
CA GLN A 2 -13.10 -40.40 -31.58
C GLN A 2 -12.56 -39.75 -30.30
N ILE A 3 -12.97 -38.52 -30.01
CA ILE A 3 -12.53 -37.81 -28.80
C ILE A 3 -13.38 -38.30 -27.63
N ASN A 4 -12.74 -38.79 -26.57
CA ASN A 4 -13.43 -39.09 -25.32
C ASN A 4 -13.68 -37.78 -24.55
N PHE A 5 -14.90 -37.26 -24.65
CA PHE A 5 -15.31 -36.02 -23.98
C PHE A 5 -15.20 -36.09 -22.45
N LYS A 6 -15.20 -37.29 -21.85
CA LYS A 6 -14.94 -37.49 -20.41
C LYS A 6 -13.50 -37.17 -19.99
N LYS A 7 -12.66 -36.71 -20.92
CA LYS A 7 -11.31 -36.24 -20.63
C LYS A 7 -11.20 -34.72 -20.71
N LEU A 8 -12.30 -34.00 -20.95
CA LEU A 8 -12.30 -32.55 -21.08
C LEU A 8 -12.96 -31.88 -19.86
N ASN A 9 -12.39 -30.75 -19.48
CA ASN A 9 -13.05 -29.75 -18.63
C ASN A 9 -14.11 -28.97 -19.44
N PRO A 10 -15.05 -28.26 -18.79
CA PRO A 10 -15.99 -27.33 -19.42
C PRO A 10 -15.34 -26.40 -20.45
N LEU A 11 -14.18 -25.83 -20.11
CA LEU A 11 -13.39 -24.98 -21.01
C LEU A 11 -13.01 -25.71 -22.32
N GLY A 12 -12.68 -26.99 -22.25
CA GLY A 12 -12.32 -27.79 -23.41
C GLY A 12 -13.46 -27.91 -24.43
N PHE A 13 -14.71 -27.99 -23.97
CA PHE A 13 -15.89 -28.03 -24.85
C PHE A 13 -16.05 -26.73 -25.64
N HIS A 14 -15.92 -25.58 -24.97
CA HIS A 14 -15.99 -24.26 -25.62
C HIS A 14 -14.84 -24.06 -26.59
N LEU A 15 -13.60 -24.37 -26.18
CA LEU A 15 -12.43 -24.27 -27.05
C LEU A 15 -12.54 -25.15 -28.29
N MET A 16 -13.13 -26.34 -28.18
CA MET A 16 -13.32 -27.21 -29.34
C MET A 16 -14.20 -26.53 -30.40
N LYS A 17 -15.24 -25.79 -30.01
CA LYS A 17 -16.09 -25.01 -30.92
C LYS A 17 -15.34 -23.80 -31.47
N LEU A 18 -14.75 -22.98 -30.59
CA LEU A 18 -14.13 -21.71 -30.96
C LEU A 18 -12.89 -21.85 -31.86
N LEU A 19 -12.08 -22.90 -31.65
CA LEU A 19 -10.86 -23.12 -32.45
C LEU A 19 -11.12 -23.57 -33.89
N GLN A 20 -12.36 -23.95 -34.19
CA GLN A 20 -12.82 -24.31 -35.53
C GLN A 20 -13.49 -23.14 -36.26
N ASP A 21 -13.90 -22.10 -35.52
CA ASP A 21 -14.52 -20.91 -36.10
C ASP A 21 -13.45 -19.96 -36.66
N THR A 22 -13.47 -19.78 -37.98
CA THR A 22 -12.49 -18.94 -38.69
C THR A 22 -12.73 -17.44 -38.52
N ALA A 23 -13.92 -17.03 -38.05
CA ALA A 23 -14.22 -15.64 -37.74
C ALA A 23 -13.61 -15.20 -36.40
N ILE A 24 -13.41 -16.14 -35.46
CA ILE A 24 -12.83 -15.84 -34.15
C ILE A 24 -11.32 -15.63 -34.28
N ARG A 25 -10.87 -14.43 -33.92
CA ARG A 25 -9.48 -14.00 -33.97
C ARG A 25 -8.78 -14.08 -32.61
N LEU A 26 -9.49 -13.77 -31.53
CA LEU A 26 -8.91 -13.69 -30.18
C LEU A 26 -9.78 -14.49 -29.19
N ILE A 27 -9.14 -15.40 -28.46
CA ILE A 27 -9.79 -16.19 -27.41
C ILE A 27 -9.04 -15.91 -26.10
N ILE A 28 -9.73 -15.25 -25.17
CA ILE A 28 -9.18 -14.86 -23.88
C ILE A 28 -9.74 -15.79 -22.81
N LEU A 29 -8.88 -16.56 -22.16
CA LEU A 29 -9.24 -17.40 -21.03
C LEU A 29 -8.64 -16.79 -19.77
N PHE A 30 -9.49 -16.37 -18.84
CA PHE A 30 -9.04 -15.87 -17.54
C PHE A 30 -9.82 -16.51 -16.41
N GLY A 31 -9.30 -16.43 -15.19
CA GLY A 31 -9.93 -17.10 -14.06
C GLY A 31 -8.98 -17.39 -12.92
N GLY A 32 -9.50 -17.97 -11.84
CA GLY A 32 -8.69 -18.34 -10.67
C GLY A 32 -7.67 -19.45 -10.95
N SER A 33 -6.74 -19.62 -10.02
CA SER A 33 -5.89 -20.80 -9.88
C SER A 33 -6.71 -22.09 -9.95
N SER A 34 -6.08 -23.14 -10.48
CA SER A 34 -6.69 -24.47 -10.61
C SER A 34 -7.98 -24.52 -11.44
N SER A 35 -8.30 -23.49 -12.24
CA SER A 35 -9.50 -23.49 -13.11
C SER A 35 -9.35 -24.27 -14.43
N GLY A 36 -8.19 -24.88 -14.67
CA GLY A 36 -7.96 -25.76 -15.83
C GLY A 36 -7.69 -25.06 -17.16
N LYS A 37 -7.37 -23.75 -17.17
CA LYS A 37 -7.12 -22.94 -18.38
C LYS A 37 -6.01 -23.48 -19.27
N SER A 38 -4.77 -23.44 -18.78
CA SER A 38 -3.56 -23.82 -19.54
C SER A 38 -3.61 -25.28 -19.98
N TYR A 39 -4.11 -26.17 -19.12
CA TYR A 39 -4.31 -27.58 -19.44
C TYR A 39 -5.34 -27.79 -20.57
N SER A 40 -6.49 -27.11 -20.52
CA SER A 40 -7.51 -27.21 -21.58
C SER A 40 -6.97 -26.69 -22.91
N VAL A 41 -6.20 -25.60 -22.91
CA VAL A 41 -5.52 -25.11 -24.12
C VAL A 41 -4.55 -26.17 -24.66
N ALA A 42 -3.73 -26.78 -23.81
CA ALA A 42 -2.80 -27.83 -24.22
C ALA A 42 -3.52 -29.01 -24.88
N GLN A 43 -4.60 -29.51 -24.27
CA GLN A 43 -5.42 -30.58 -24.83
C GLN A 43 -5.96 -30.23 -26.22
N LEU A 44 -6.55 -29.04 -26.35
CA LEU A 44 -7.25 -28.67 -27.58
C LEU A 44 -6.30 -28.27 -28.70
N ILE A 45 -5.14 -27.68 -28.39
CA ILE A 45 -4.11 -27.43 -29.41
C ILE A 45 -3.56 -28.75 -29.95
N LEU A 46 -3.31 -29.77 -29.11
CA LEU A 46 -2.89 -31.10 -29.59
C LEU A 46 -3.95 -31.72 -30.52
N ILE A 47 -5.23 -31.63 -30.15
CA ILE A 47 -6.35 -32.11 -30.96
C ILE A 47 -6.41 -31.37 -32.30
N MET A 48 -6.31 -30.04 -32.29
CA MET A 48 -6.37 -29.23 -33.51
C MET A 48 -5.16 -29.49 -34.41
N THR A 49 -3.95 -29.58 -33.87
CA THR A 49 -2.75 -29.93 -34.64
C THR A 49 -2.85 -31.29 -35.32
N LEU A 50 -3.52 -32.27 -34.72
CA LEU A 50 -3.83 -33.55 -35.38
C LEU A 50 -4.88 -33.38 -36.48
N TRP A 51 -5.89 -32.54 -36.24
CA TRP A 51 -7.06 -32.36 -37.10
C TRP A 51 -6.79 -31.54 -38.35
N ASP A 52 -6.23 -30.34 -38.20
CA ASP A 52 -6.01 -29.39 -39.30
C ASP A 52 -4.59 -29.42 -39.86
N GLY A 53 -3.64 -30.03 -39.16
CA GLY A 53 -2.24 -30.12 -39.60
C GLY A 53 -1.51 -28.79 -39.64
N GLU A 54 -1.96 -27.81 -38.84
CA GLU A 54 -1.36 -26.49 -38.80
C GLU A 54 -0.38 -26.27 -37.64
N ASN A 55 0.57 -25.37 -37.86
CA ASN A 55 1.58 -25.03 -36.85
C ASN A 55 1.00 -24.09 -35.78
N THR A 56 1.41 -24.31 -34.53
CA THR A 56 1.09 -23.45 -33.38
C THR A 56 2.37 -22.98 -32.69
N LEU A 57 2.39 -21.72 -32.26
CA LEU A 57 3.45 -21.17 -31.41
C LEU A 57 2.89 -20.93 -30.01
N VAL A 58 3.53 -21.50 -28.99
CA VAL A 58 3.18 -21.30 -27.58
C VAL A 58 4.26 -20.43 -26.92
N MET A 59 3.85 -19.36 -26.27
CA MET A 59 4.77 -18.38 -25.70
C MET A 59 4.48 -18.09 -24.24
N ARG A 60 5.56 -17.87 -23.47
CA ARG A 60 5.54 -17.21 -22.16
C ARG A 60 6.46 -16.00 -22.20
N LYS A 61 6.33 -15.07 -21.25
CA LYS A 61 7.25 -13.92 -21.19
C LYS A 61 8.68 -14.38 -20.99
N VAL A 62 8.93 -15.23 -19.98
CA VAL A 62 10.28 -15.72 -19.66
C VAL A 62 10.47 -17.16 -20.17
N GLY A 63 11.44 -17.36 -21.06
CA GLY A 63 11.68 -18.66 -21.68
C GLY A 63 12.20 -19.76 -20.73
N ALA A 64 12.78 -19.41 -19.58
CA ALA A 64 13.42 -20.38 -18.69
C ALA A 64 12.43 -21.36 -18.01
N SER A 65 11.20 -20.91 -17.72
CA SER A 65 10.20 -21.70 -17.00
C SER A 65 9.42 -22.67 -17.91
N ILE A 66 9.37 -22.40 -19.22
CA ILE A 66 8.55 -23.13 -20.21
C ILE A 66 8.67 -24.65 -20.10
N SER A 67 9.90 -25.17 -19.99
CA SER A 67 10.15 -26.61 -19.94
C SER A 67 9.52 -27.32 -18.73
N LYS A 68 9.33 -26.60 -17.62
CA LYS A 68 8.76 -27.13 -16.37
C LYS A 68 7.30 -26.74 -16.17
N THR A 69 6.76 -25.87 -17.02
CA THR A 69 5.37 -25.40 -16.95
C THR A 69 4.58 -25.92 -18.15
N ILE A 70 4.20 -25.05 -19.08
CA ILE A 70 3.27 -25.35 -20.17
C ILE A 70 3.75 -26.50 -21.08
N TYR A 71 5.06 -26.70 -21.26
CA TYR A 71 5.55 -27.81 -22.09
C TYR A 71 5.25 -29.18 -21.47
N GLU A 72 5.33 -29.30 -20.14
CA GLU A 72 4.99 -30.53 -19.43
C GLU A 72 3.47 -30.75 -19.43
N ASP A 73 2.67 -29.68 -19.33
CA ASP A 73 1.20 -29.78 -19.47
C ASP A 73 0.80 -30.41 -20.80
N PHE A 74 1.47 -30.07 -21.90
CA PHE A 74 1.24 -30.70 -23.21
C PHE A 74 1.59 -32.20 -23.20
N LYS A 75 2.66 -32.62 -22.52
CA LYS A 75 3.00 -34.05 -22.38
C LYS A 75 1.93 -34.79 -21.59
N VAL A 76 1.51 -34.23 -20.45
CA VAL A 76 0.48 -34.82 -19.59
C VAL A 76 -0.86 -34.87 -20.32
N ALA A 77 -1.26 -33.80 -20.99
CA ALA A 77 -2.46 -33.73 -21.81
C ALA A 77 -2.45 -34.79 -22.92
N ALA A 78 -1.34 -34.94 -23.66
CA ALA A 78 -1.22 -35.95 -24.71
C ALA A 78 -1.33 -37.39 -24.16
N LYS A 79 -0.74 -37.68 -22.99
CA LYS A 79 -0.87 -38.98 -22.31
C LYS A 79 -2.32 -39.21 -21.88
N GLN A 80 -2.93 -38.23 -21.22
CA GLN A 80 -4.30 -38.32 -20.73
C GLN A 80 -5.27 -38.54 -21.88
N LEU A 81 -5.13 -37.81 -22.99
CA LEU A 81 -5.93 -38.00 -24.21
C LEU A 81 -5.69 -39.36 -24.88
N GLY A 82 -4.55 -40.01 -24.64
CA GLY A 82 -4.18 -41.28 -25.28
C GLY A 82 -3.56 -41.10 -26.67
N ILE A 83 -3.05 -39.91 -26.96
CA ILE A 83 -2.47 -39.52 -28.27
C ILE A 83 -0.97 -39.29 -28.20
N PHE A 84 -0.33 -39.55 -27.05
CA PHE A 84 1.11 -39.30 -26.84
C PHE A 84 1.99 -39.94 -27.92
N SER A 85 1.66 -41.16 -28.37
CA SER A 85 2.41 -41.88 -29.40
C SER A 85 2.28 -41.26 -30.80
N LEU A 86 1.34 -40.34 -31.02
CA LEU A 86 1.17 -39.61 -32.29
C LEU A 86 2.07 -38.37 -32.37
N PHE A 87 2.79 -38.05 -31.30
CA PHE A 87 3.66 -36.88 -31.23
C PHE A 87 5.09 -37.26 -30.86
N LYS A 88 6.04 -36.54 -31.47
CA LYS A 88 7.46 -36.59 -31.11
C LYS A 88 7.80 -35.35 -30.29
N PHE A 89 8.03 -35.56 -29.00
CA PHE A 89 8.47 -34.52 -28.06
C PHE A 89 9.99 -34.35 -28.15
N LYS A 90 10.44 -33.15 -28.53
CA LYS A 90 11.87 -32.81 -28.66
C LYS A 90 12.26 -31.81 -27.55
N ASP A 91 12.49 -32.34 -26.36
CA ASP A 91 12.73 -31.56 -25.14
C ASP A 91 13.85 -30.52 -25.29
N GLY A 92 14.98 -30.89 -25.91
CA GLY A 92 16.15 -30.02 -26.04
C GLY A 92 15.94 -28.76 -26.90
N VAL A 93 14.95 -28.78 -27.80
CA VAL A 93 14.59 -27.61 -28.64
C VAL A 93 13.17 -27.11 -28.36
N ARG A 94 12.50 -27.66 -27.33
CA ARG A 94 11.13 -27.30 -26.90
C ARG A 94 10.15 -27.27 -28.07
N GLN A 95 10.11 -28.37 -28.82
CA GLN A 95 9.23 -28.56 -29.96
C GLN A 95 8.45 -29.87 -29.80
N ILE A 96 7.20 -29.87 -30.26
CA ILE A 96 6.40 -31.08 -30.41
C ILE A 96 6.05 -31.22 -31.90
N VAL A 97 6.31 -32.38 -32.48
CA VAL A 97 6.02 -32.65 -33.89
C VAL A 97 4.93 -33.71 -33.98
N CYS A 98 3.84 -33.39 -34.67
CA CYS A 98 2.78 -34.33 -35.00
C CYS A 98 3.30 -35.31 -36.07
N ILE A 99 3.35 -36.60 -35.72
CA ILE A 99 3.93 -37.64 -36.59
C ILE A 99 3.08 -37.84 -37.87
N PRO A 100 1.73 -37.90 -37.81
CA PRO A 100 0.92 -38.17 -38.99
C PRO A 100 0.98 -37.11 -40.10
N ASN A 101 1.12 -35.83 -39.75
CA ASN A 101 1.01 -34.71 -40.71
C ASN A 101 2.22 -33.77 -40.73
N GLY A 102 3.19 -33.95 -39.83
CA GLY A 102 4.40 -33.13 -39.77
C GLY A 102 4.22 -31.73 -39.17
N ALA A 103 3.01 -31.37 -38.75
CA ALA A 103 2.71 -30.09 -38.09
C ALA A 103 3.48 -29.96 -36.77
N LYS A 104 3.78 -28.72 -36.38
CA LYS A 104 4.65 -28.41 -35.25
C LYS A 104 3.97 -27.53 -34.23
N ILE A 105 4.26 -27.80 -32.97
CA ILE A 105 3.98 -26.91 -31.85
C ILE A 105 5.34 -26.47 -31.30
N ASP A 106 5.67 -25.21 -31.54
CA ASP A 106 6.92 -24.60 -31.12
C ASP A 106 6.71 -23.81 -29.82
N PHE A 107 7.70 -23.82 -28.93
CA PHE A 107 7.61 -23.14 -27.65
C PHE A 107 8.74 -22.10 -27.52
N GLY A 108 8.39 -20.87 -27.16
CA GLY A 108 9.34 -19.76 -27.12
C GLY A 108 9.12 -18.80 -25.95
N GLY A 109 10.21 -18.24 -25.43
CA GLY A 109 10.16 -17.09 -24.52
C GLY A 109 10.17 -15.78 -25.31
N LEU A 110 9.48 -14.76 -24.80
CA LEU A 110 9.55 -13.39 -25.32
C LEU A 110 10.44 -12.48 -24.44
N ASP A 111 11.48 -13.08 -23.88
CA ASP A 111 12.52 -12.42 -23.10
C ASP A 111 13.39 -11.50 -23.96
N ASP A 112 13.53 -11.84 -25.25
CA ASP A 112 14.16 -11.02 -26.28
C ASP A 112 13.09 -10.54 -27.29
N PRO A 113 12.83 -9.23 -27.39
CA PRO A 113 11.87 -8.67 -28.34
C PRO A 113 12.13 -9.07 -29.80
N GLU A 114 13.38 -9.35 -30.19
CA GLU A 114 13.71 -9.76 -31.56
C GLU A 114 13.07 -11.10 -31.94
N LYS A 115 12.81 -11.98 -30.96
CA LYS A 115 12.15 -13.28 -31.18
C LYS A 115 10.75 -13.13 -31.78
N ILE A 116 10.08 -11.99 -31.56
CA ILE A 116 8.75 -11.71 -32.11
C ILE A 116 8.75 -11.59 -33.65
N LYS A 117 9.89 -11.24 -34.25
CA LYS A 117 10.03 -11.09 -35.71
C LYS A 117 9.92 -12.44 -36.43
N GLY A 118 10.19 -13.54 -35.71
CA GLY A 118 10.09 -14.90 -36.22
C GLY A 118 8.67 -15.47 -36.32
N ILE A 119 7.64 -14.76 -35.84
CA ILE A 119 6.24 -15.21 -35.92
C ILE A 119 5.79 -15.16 -37.39
N SER A 120 5.92 -16.29 -38.07
CA SER A 120 5.51 -16.49 -39.46
C SER A 120 5.04 -17.92 -39.65
N ASN A 121 4.07 -18.12 -40.55
CA ASN A 121 3.55 -19.44 -40.93
C ASN A 121 2.85 -20.26 -39.80
N TYR A 122 2.45 -19.61 -38.71
CA TYR A 122 1.61 -20.22 -37.66
C TYR A 122 0.13 -19.93 -37.90
N LYS A 123 -0.73 -20.92 -37.64
CA LYS A 123 -2.19 -20.76 -37.60
C LYS A 123 -2.62 -20.20 -36.26
N ARG A 124 -1.96 -20.61 -35.17
CA ARG A 124 -2.30 -20.20 -33.81
C ARG A 124 -1.10 -19.70 -33.03
N VAL A 125 -1.31 -18.71 -32.19
CA VAL A 125 -0.37 -18.27 -31.16
C VAL A 125 -1.05 -18.38 -29.81
N VAL A 126 -0.44 -19.07 -28.86
CA VAL A 126 -0.87 -19.16 -27.47
C VAL A 126 0.04 -18.30 -26.61
N LEU A 127 -0.52 -17.40 -25.82
CA LEU A 127 0.19 -16.59 -24.83
C LEU A 127 -0.22 -17.08 -23.43
N ASP A 128 0.65 -17.90 -22.81
CA ASP A 128 0.44 -18.43 -21.47
C ASP A 128 0.99 -17.49 -20.40
N GLU A 129 0.25 -17.31 -19.31
CA GLU A 129 0.47 -16.23 -18.33
C GLU A 129 0.54 -14.86 -18.99
N TRP A 130 -0.51 -14.52 -19.73
CA TRP A 130 -0.58 -13.30 -20.53
C TRP A 130 -0.38 -12.01 -19.69
N SER A 131 -0.72 -12.05 -18.40
CA SER A 131 -0.43 -11.00 -17.42
C SER A 131 1.05 -10.68 -17.24
N GLU A 132 1.97 -11.60 -17.55
CA GLU A 132 3.42 -11.35 -17.50
C GLU A 132 3.93 -10.55 -18.71
N PHE A 133 3.13 -10.42 -19.79
CA PHE A 133 3.53 -9.73 -21.01
C PHE A 133 3.29 -8.23 -20.92
N GLU A 134 3.98 -7.47 -21.77
CA GLU A 134 3.75 -6.04 -21.93
C GLU A 134 2.76 -5.76 -23.08
N SER A 135 2.05 -4.63 -23.00
CA SER A 135 1.12 -4.20 -24.06
C SER A 135 1.76 -4.18 -25.46
N GLU A 136 3.03 -3.78 -25.57
CA GLU A 136 3.74 -3.75 -26.85
C GLU A 136 4.02 -5.15 -27.41
N ASP A 137 4.32 -6.14 -26.57
CA ASP A 137 4.49 -7.53 -26.99
C ASP A 137 3.23 -8.02 -27.72
N TYR A 138 2.07 -7.77 -27.10
CA TYR A 138 0.78 -8.17 -27.65
C TYR A 138 0.47 -7.45 -28.98
N LYS A 139 0.73 -6.14 -29.07
CA LYS A 139 0.59 -5.36 -30.31
C LYS A 139 1.45 -5.93 -31.44
N GLN A 140 2.69 -6.34 -31.13
CA GLN A 140 3.59 -6.95 -32.11
C GLN A 140 3.11 -8.34 -32.54
N VAL A 141 2.65 -9.20 -31.62
CA VAL A 141 2.08 -10.53 -31.96
C VAL A 141 0.93 -10.38 -32.95
N ARG A 142 -0.02 -9.46 -32.67
CA ARG A 142 -1.17 -9.20 -33.56
C ARG A 142 -0.78 -8.78 -34.97
N LYS A 143 0.23 -7.91 -35.10
CA LYS A 143 0.75 -7.45 -36.41
C LYS A 143 1.49 -8.56 -37.16
N ARG A 144 2.15 -9.46 -36.44
CA ARG A 144 2.99 -10.51 -37.04
C ARG A 144 2.18 -11.73 -37.49
N LEU A 145 1.16 -12.12 -36.74
CA LEU A 145 0.29 -13.23 -37.09
C LEU A 145 -0.66 -12.85 -38.25
N ARG A 146 -0.24 -13.06 -39.49
CA ARG A 146 -1.02 -12.72 -40.70
C ARG A 146 -0.80 -13.73 -41.82
N GLY A 147 -1.59 -13.63 -42.89
CA GLY A 147 -1.37 -14.33 -44.16
C GLY A 147 -1.92 -15.76 -44.22
N LYS A 148 -2.73 -16.19 -43.25
CA LYS A 148 -3.50 -17.44 -43.30
C LYS A 148 -4.94 -17.20 -42.85
N GLU A 149 -5.89 -17.90 -43.47
CA GLU A 149 -7.29 -17.86 -43.06
C GLU A 149 -7.46 -18.40 -41.63
N GLY A 150 -8.38 -17.82 -40.85
CA GLY A 150 -8.75 -18.26 -39.51
C GLY A 150 -7.58 -18.37 -38.54
N GLN A 151 -6.65 -17.42 -38.58
CA GLN A 151 -5.54 -17.36 -37.60
C GLN A 151 -6.04 -16.85 -36.26
N GLN A 152 -5.58 -17.47 -35.16
CA GLN A 152 -6.11 -17.20 -33.82
C GLN A 152 -5.01 -16.89 -32.82
N ILE A 153 -5.30 -15.98 -31.89
CA ILE A 153 -4.51 -15.75 -30.69
C ILE A 153 -5.32 -16.28 -29.51
N ILE A 154 -4.71 -17.13 -28.68
CA ILE A 154 -5.31 -17.69 -27.48
C ILE A 154 -4.49 -17.19 -26.29
N THR A 155 -5.14 -16.67 -25.26
CA THR A 155 -4.45 -16.17 -24.07
C THR A 155 -4.97 -16.85 -22.81
N THR A 156 -4.08 -17.14 -21.86
CA THR A 156 -4.42 -17.63 -20.53
C THR A 156 -3.78 -16.74 -19.48
N PHE A 157 -4.53 -16.30 -18.47
CA PHE A 157 -3.96 -15.59 -17.32
C PHE A 157 -4.85 -15.69 -16.08
N ASN A 158 -4.26 -15.50 -14.91
CA ASN A 158 -5.02 -15.20 -13.71
C ASN A 158 -5.23 -13.67 -13.65
N PRO A 159 -6.45 -13.19 -13.36
CA PRO A 159 -6.70 -11.76 -13.26
C PRO A 159 -5.83 -11.11 -12.19
N ILE A 160 -5.59 -9.84 -12.40
CA ILE A 160 -4.62 -9.01 -11.70
C ILE A 160 -5.29 -7.68 -11.37
N LYS A 161 -4.48 -6.67 -11.08
CA LYS A 161 -4.95 -5.33 -10.75
C LYS A 161 -5.76 -4.68 -11.88
N GLU A 162 -6.79 -3.91 -11.51
CA GLU A 162 -7.72 -3.29 -12.48
C GLU A 162 -7.02 -2.25 -13.35
N THR A 163 -5.92 -1.65 -12.88
CA THR A 163 -5.15 -0.70 -13.69
C THR A 163 -4.28 -1.35 -14.77
N HIS A 164 -4.19 -2.68 -14.80
CA HIS A 164 -3.30 -3.36 -15.73
C HIS A 164 -3.70 -3.13 -17.20
N TRP A 165 -2.70 -3.11 -18.10
CA TRP A 165 -2.92 -2.81 -19.52
C TRP A 165 -3.90 -3.78 -20.21
N ILE A 166 -3.96 -5.04 -19.80
CA ILE A 166 -4.95 -6.00 -20.34
C ILE A 166 -6.37 -5.49 -20.06
N LYS A 167 -6.64 -5.05 -18.83
CA LYS A 167 -7.94 -4.52 -18.43
C LYS A 167 -8.22 -3.21 -19.19
N LYS A 168 -7.32 -2.24 -19.08
CA LYS A 168 -7.46 -0.90 -19.70
C LYS A 168 -7.50 -0.92 -21.24
N GLU A 169 -6.59 -1.63 -21.90
CA GLU A 169 -6.38 -1.58 -23.36
C GLU A 169 -7.06 -2.72 -24.14
N VAL A 170 -7.62 -3.74 -23.47
CA VAL A 170 -8.31 -4.85 -24.15
C VAL A 170 -9.74 -5.03 -23.66
N PHE A 171 -9.99 -5.02 -22.36
CA PHE A 171 -11.34 -5.23 -21.84
C PHE A 171 -12.17 -3.95 -21.88
N ASP A 172 -11.64 -2.82 -21.39
CA ASP A 172 -12.43 -1.60 -21.15
C ASP A 172 -12.69 -0.78 -22.42
N ILE A 173 -11.97 -1.06 -23.50
CA ILE A 173 -12.20 -0.42 -24.82
C ILE A 173 -13.28 -1.14 -25.64
N GLU A 174 -13.75 -2.29 -25.19
CA GLU A 174 -14.73 -3.12 -25.90
C GLU A 174 -16.09 -3.07 -25.21
N LYS A 175 -17.16 -3.19 -26.00
CA LYS A 175 -18.49 -3.48 -25.48
C LYS A 175 -18.72 -4.99 -25.52
N TRP A 176 -19.09 -5.55 -24.38
CA TRP A 176 -19.25 -6.98 -24.20
C TRP A 176 -20.72 -7.35 -24.04
N HIS A 177 -21.13 -8.45 -24.66
CA HIS A 177 -22.43 -9.07 -24.42
C HIS A 177 -22.24 -10.54 -24.04
N ASP A 178 -23.13 -11.07 -23.21
CA ASP A 178 -23.12 -12.47 -22.81
C ASP A 178 -23.51 -13.37 -23.98
N VAL A 179 -22.86 -14.53 -24.06
CA VAL A 179 -23.11 -15.55 -25.08
C VAL A 179 -23.58 -16.85 -24.42
N PRO A 180 -24.54 -17.58 -25.01
CA PRO A 180 -25.01 -18.84 -24.43
C PRO A 180 -23.90 -19.87 -24.26
N MET A 181 -23.84 -20.53 -23.11
CA MET A 181 -22.88 -21.61 -22.81
C MET A 181 -23.30 -22.97 -23.43
N GLU A 182 -24.09 -22.93 -24.50
CA GLU A 182 -24.62 -24.11 -25.17
C GLU A 182 -23.60 -24.65 -26.17
N ILE A 183 -23.22 -25.91 -25.98
CA ILE A 183 -22.33 -26.63 -26.89
C ILE A 183 -23.07 -27.81 -27.51
N GLU A 184 -22.95 -27.91 -28.82
CA GLU A 184 -23.41 -29.03 -29.60
C GLU A 184 -22.21 -29.71 -30.26
N ILE A 185 -22.10 -31.03 -30.08
CA ILE A 185 -21.04 -31.83 -30.69
C ILE A 185 -21.70 -32.93 -31.50
N ALA A 186 -21.40 -32.96 -32.80
CA ALA A 186 -21.89 -33.98 -33.73
C ALA A 186 -23.42 -34.17 -33.69
N GLY A 187 -24.19 -33.07 -33.68
CA GLY A 187 -25.66 -33.13 -33.67
C GLY A 187 -26.28 -33.33 -32.27
N ARG A 188 -25.47 -33.36 -31.20
CA ARG A 188 -25.94 -33.62 -29.84
C ARG A 188 -25.58 -32.49 -28.90
N LYS A 189 -26.60 -31.90 -28.27
CA LYS A 189 -26.44 -30.89 -27.22
C LYS A 189 -25.80 -31.52 -25.98
N ILE A 190 -24.73 -30.92 -25.50
CA ILE A 190 -24.06 -31.34 -24.27
C ILE A 190 -24.85 -30.77 -23.09
N PRO A 191 -25.13 -31.55 -22.03
CA PRO A 191 -25.83 -31.04 -20.86
C PRO A 191 -25.08 -29.87 -20.22
N SER A 192 -25.80 -28.83 -19.80
CA SER A 192 -25.24 -27.56 -19.32
C SER A 192 -24.27 -27.72 -18.16
N GLN A 193 -24.49 -28.69 -17.26
CA GLN A 193 -23.58 -29.01 -16.16
C GLN A 193 -22.15 -29.38 -16.60
N PHE A 194 -21.98 -29.90 -17.82
CA PHE A 194 -20.66 -30.24 -18.36
C PHE A 194 -19.98 -29.10 -19.11
N THR A 195 -20.74 -28.06 -19.48
CA THR A 195 -20.24 -26.90 -20.23
C THR A 195 -20.21 -25.63 -19.38
N ALA A 196 -20.71 -25.70 -18.14
CA ALA A 196 -20.77 -24.56 -17.24
C ALA A 196 -19.37 -24.01 -16.93
N VAL A 197 -19.21 -22.72 -17.22
CA VAL A 197 -18.09 -21.88 -16.82
C VAL A 197 -18.66 -20.66 -16.09
N LYS A 198 -17.81 -19.81 -15.50
CA LYS A 198 -18.31 -18.66 -14.75
C LYS A 198 -18.99 -17.62 -15.64
N SER A 199 -18.37 -17.25 -16.75
CA SER A 199 -18.97 -16.36 -17.74
C SER A 199 -18.37 -16.58 -19.13
N ILE A 200 -19.15 -16.29 -20.18
CA ILE A 200 -18.68 -16.22 -21.56
C ILE A 200 -19.25 -14.96 -22.17
N ARG A 201 -18.38 -14.13 -22.74
CA ARG A 201 -18.74 -12.87 -23.39
C ARG A 201 -18.06 -12.75 -24.74
N MET A 202 -18.68 -11.99 -25.63
CA MET A 202 -18.13 -11.67 -26.95
C MET A 202 -18.20 -10.16 -27.17
N ASN A 203 -17.25 -9.61 -27.92
CA ASN A 203 -17.29 -8.19 -28.24
C ASN A 203 -18.47 -7.88 -29.18
N GLU A 204 -18.85 -6.61 -29.30
CA GLU A 204 -19.78 -6.16 -30.34
C GLU A 204 -19.10 -6.06 -31.72
N ALA A 205 -19.93 -6.05 -32.78
CA ALA A 205 -19.48 -5.81 -34.14
C ALA A 205 -18.87 -4.40 -34.28
N LYS A 206 -17.93 -4.24 -35.21
CA LYS A 206 -17.16 -3.00 -35.38
C LYS A 206 -17.30 -2.47 -36.78
N MET A 207 -17.43 -1.16 -36.91
CA MET A 207 -17.42 -0.48 -38.20
C MET A 207 -15.98 -0.13 -38.57
N ILE A 208 -15.44 -0.78 -39.61
CA ILE A 208 -14.03 -0.64 -40.02
C ILE A 208 -13.97 -0.13 -41.46
N LEU A 209 -13.13 0.87 -41.72
CA LEU A 209 -12.84 1.32 -43.07
C LEU A 209 -12.06 0.24 -43.81
N ASN A 210 -12.66 -0.32 -44.86
CA ASN A 210 -11.95 -1.23 -45.74
C ASN A 210 -10.97 -0.42 -46.61
N PRO A 211 -9.65 -0.66 -46.53
CA PRO A 211 -8.66 0.15 -47.22
C PRO A 211 -8.71 0.00 -48.75
N ARG A 212 -9.33 -1.06 -49.27
CA ARG A 212 -9.48 -1.34 -50.70
C ARG A 212 -10.74 -0.71 -51.29
N THR A 213 -11.89 -0.89 -50.65
CA THR A 213 -13.18 -0.35 -51.13
C THR A 213 -13.39 1.11 -50.72
N LYS A 214 -12.69 1.56 -49.67
CA LYS A 214 -12.89 2.88 -49.00
C LYS A 214 -14.27 3.04 -48.35
N GLU A 215 -15.01 1.94 -48.21
CA GLU A 215 -16.30 1.91 -47.54
C GLU A 215 -16.13 1.48 -46.08
N ILE A 216 -17.05 1.92 -45.23
CA ILE A 216 -17.14 1.46 -43.85
C ILE A 216 -17.94 0.16 -43.88
N GLU A 217 -17.29 -0.94 -43.51
CA GLU A 217 -17.87 -2.27 -43.50
C GLU A 217 -18.06 -2.74 -42.04
N GLU A 218 -19.15 -3.46 -41.80
CA GLU A 218 -19.39 -4.10 -40.51
C GLU A 218 -18.51 -5.34 -40.40
N HIS A 219 -17.57 -5.30 -39.47
CA HIS A 219 -16.75 -6.42 -39.07
C HIS A 219 -17.44 -7.18 -37.94
N ALA A 220 -17.80 -8.43 -38.20
CA ALA A 220 -18.40 -9.31 -37.21
C ALA A 220 -17.53 -9.43 -35.95
N PRO A 221 -18.12 -9.74 -34.79
CA PRO A 221 -17.32 -9.88 -33.59
C PRO A 221 -16.39 -11.09 -33.66
N ASP A 222 -15.18 -10.90 -33.14
CA ASP A 222 -14.03 -11.78 -33.39
C ASP A 222 -13.26 -12.12 -32.10
N THR A 223 -13.71 -11.61 -30.96
CA THR A 223 -13.06 -11.75 -29.67
C THR A 223 -14.00 -12.36 -28.64
N VAL A 224 -13.61 -13.51 -28.09
CA VAL A 224 -14.35 -14.22 -27.06
C VAL A 224 -13.56 -14.23 -25.76
N VAL A 225 -14.24 -13.95 -24.66
CA VAL A 225 -13.72 -13.98 -23.30
C VAL A 225 -14.45 -15.08 -22.53
N ILE A 226 -13.69 -15.97 -21.90
CA ILE A 226 -14.21 -17.00 -21.01
C ILE A 226 -13.58 -16.84 -19.62
N GLN A 227 -14.42 -16.70 -18.60
CA GLN A 227 -14.01 -16.70 -17.21
C GLN A 227 -14.25 -18.08 -16.58
N SER A 228 -13.28 -18.58 -15.84
CA SER A 228 -13.32 -19.90 -15.18
C SER A 228 -12.86 -19.84 -13.72
N THR A 229 -13.25 -20.82 -12.92
CA THR A 229 -12.89 -20.98 -11.51
C THR A 229 -12.49 -22.42 -11.22
N TYR A 230 -11.95 -22.69 -10.03
CA TYR A 230 -11.66 -24.07 -9.60
C TYR A 230 -12.91 -24.97 -9.61
N LEU A 231 -14.11 -24.40 -9.40
CA LEU A 231 -15.40 -25.11 -9.48
C LEU A 231 -15.71 -25.62 -10.90
N ASN A 232 -15.05 -25.07 -11.92
CA ASN A 232 -15.18 -25.53 -13.30
C ASN A 232 -14.15 -26.62 -13.65
N ASN A 233 -13.30 -27.05 -12.72
CA ASN A 233 -12.28 -28.06 -12.99
C ASN A 233 -12.70 -29.43 -12.42
N PHE A 234 -13.05 -30.36 -13.30
CA PHE A 234 -13.47 -31.72 -12.92
C PHE A 234 -12.35 -32.54 -12.28
N TRP A 235 -11.09 -32.11 -12.36
CA TRP A 235 -9.96 -32.71 -11.64
C TRP A 235 -9.69 -32.04 -10.28
N VAL A 236 -10.55 -31.12 -9.87
CA VAL A 236 -10.58 -30.55 -8.51
C VAL A 236 -11.90 -30.90 -7.83
N VAL A 237 -13.04 -30.71 -8.50
CA VAL A 237 -14.37 -30.91 -7.89
C VAL A 237 -15.10 -32.17 -8.37
N GLY A 238 -14.45 -33.03 -9.17
CA GLY A 238 -15.09 -34.17 -9.81
C GLY A 238 -16.03 -33.79 -10.97
N SER A 239 -16.39 -34.76 -11.81
CA SER A 239 -17.40 -34.55 -12.85
C SER A 239 -18.81 -34.47 -12.23
N PRO A 240 -19.75 -33.73 -12.85
CA PRO A 240 -21.13 -33.61 -12.34
C PRO A 240 -21.87 -34.95 -12.22
N ASP A 241 -21.52 -35.94 -13.03
CA ASP A 241 -22.10 -37.28 -12.99
C ASP A 241 -21.33 -38.27 -12.09
N GLY A 242 -20.22 -37.83 -11.49
CA GLY A 242 -19.34 -38.66 -10.66
C GLY A 242 -18.64 -39.81 -11.40
N THR A 243 -18.69 -39.86 -12.74
CA THR A 243 -18.13 -40.98 -13.51
C THR A 243 -16.67 -40.79 -13.92
N TYR A 244 -16.13 -39.58 -13.80
CA TYR A 244 -14.73 -39.27 -14.12
C TYR A 244 -14.25 -38.01 -13.37
N GLY A 245 -12.99 -37.64 -13.60
CA GLY A 245 -12.36 -36.53 -12.88
C GLY A 245 -11.75 -36.98 -11.56
N TYR A 246 -11.46 -36.01 -10.70
CA TYR A 246 -10.87 -36.21 -9.38
C TYR A 246 -11.45 -35.17 -8.42
N TYR A 247 -11.81 -35.61 -7.22
CA TYR A 247 -12.26 -34.75 -6.14
C TYR A 247 -11.10 -34.54 -5.17
N ASP A 248 -10.49 -33.36 -5.23
CA ASP A 248 -9.33 -33.00 -4.42
C ASP A 248 -9.78 -32.34 -3.12
N GLU A 249 -10.02 -33.16 -2.10
CA GLU A 249 -10.47 -32.70 -0.78
C GLU A 249 -9.53 -31.65 -0.17
N GLN A 250 -8.21 -31.77 -0.39
CA GLN A 250 -7.22 -30.86 0.17
C GLN A 250 -7.27 -29.51 -0.53
N CYS A 251 -7.27 -29.50 -1.87
CA CYS A 251 -7.36 -28.27 -2.65
C CYS A 251 -8.67 -27.51 -2.35
N ILE A 252 -9.79 -28.21 -2.19
CA ILE A 252 -11.07 -27.59 -1.82
C ILE A 252 -11.02 -27.02 -0.40
N ALA A 253 -10.43 -27.74 0.56
CA ALA A 253 -10.29 -27.26 1.93
C ALA A 253 -9.43 -25.99 2.02
N ASP A 254 -8.35 -25.90 1.22
CA ASP A 254 -7.52 -24.70 1.13
C ASP A 254 -8.31 -23.51 0.56
N PHE A 255 -9.07 -23.70 -0.52
CA PHE A 255 -9.93 -22.65 -1.06
C PHE A 255 -11.02 -22.20 -0.07
N GLU A 256 -11.61 -23.12 0.69
CA GLU A 256 -12.60 -22.77 1.71
C GLU A 256 -11.98 -22.03 2.90
N LYS A 257 -10.75 -22.39 3.28
CA LYS A 257 -9.98 -21.67 4.27
C LYS A 257 -9.70 -20.23 3.82
N ASP A 258 -9.30 -20.03 2.57
CA ASP A 258 -9.08 -18.70 2.00
C ASP A 258 -10.38 -17.91 1.96
N ARG A 259 -11.50 -18.52 1.54
CA ARG A 259 -12.83 -17.86 1.53
C ARG A 259 -13.22 -17.28 2.89
N ILE A 260 -12.85 -17.95 3.98
CA ILE A 260 -13.19 -17.54 5.34
C ILE A 260 -12.19 -16.52 5.89
N ASN A 261 -10.89 -16.73 5.68
CA ASN A 261 -9.84 -15.97 6.35
C ASN A 261 -9.27 -14.82 5.51
N ASP A 262 -9.28 -14.95 4.18
CA ASP A 262 -8.81 -13.95 3.22
C ASP A 262 -9.73 -13.91 1.98
N PRO A 263 -10.93 -13.30 2.10
CA PRO A 263 -11.90 -13.24 1.00
C PRO A 263 -11.36 -12.54 -0.25
N ASP A 264 -10.44 -11.59 -0.12
CA ASP A 264 -9.85 -10.89 -1.26
C ASP A 264 -8.92 -11.82 -2.04
N TYR A 265 -8.06 -12.57 -1.34
CA TYR A 265 -7.25 -13.63 -1.96
C TYR A 265 -8.14 -14.68 -2.63
N TYR A 266 -9.22 -15.11 -1.98
CA TYR A 266 -10.18 -16.05 -2.56
C TYR A 266 -10.86 -15.49 -3.82
N ASN A 267 -11.30 -14.23 -3.80
CA ASN A 267 -11.95 -13.61 -4.95
C ASN A 267 -11.01 -13.57 -6.17
N VAL A 268 -9.74 -13.23 -5.98
CA VAL A 268 -8.76 -13.18 -7.08
C VAL A 268 -8.32 -14.58 -7.51
N TYR A 269 -7.80 -15.40 -6.59
CA TYR A 269 -7.18 -16.68 -6.94
C TYR A 269 -8.13 -17.85 -7.02
N ALA A 270 -9.29 -17.85 -6.37
CA ALA A 270 -10.26 -18.94 -6.52
C ALA A 270 -11.33 -18.59 -7.57
N LEU A 271 -11.92 -17.40 -7.44
CA LEU A 271 -13.02 -16.96 -8.30
C LEU A 271 -12.58 -16.23 -9.56
N GLY A 272 -11.31 -15.83 -9.67
CA GLY A 272 -10.80 -15.15 -10.86
C GLY A 272 -11.41 -13.75 -11.04
N GLU A 273 -11.56 -12.98 -9.98
CA GLU A 273 -11.90 -11.56 -10.04
C GLU A 273 -10.65 -10.68 -10.19
N TRP A 274 -10.84 -9.45 -10.69
CA TRP A 274 -9.77 -8.46 -10.74
C TRP A 274 -9.47 -7.93 -9.33
N GLY A 275 -8.19 -7.81 -8.99
CA GLY A 275 -7.75 -7.37 -7.67
C GLY A 275 -6.24 -7.48 -7.43
N VAL A 276 -5.81 -6.90 -6.31
CA VAL A 276 -4.43 -6.90 -5.82
C VAL A 276 -4.26 -7.95 -4.73
N ILE A 277 -3.09 -8.60 -4.69
CA ILE A 277 -2.73 -9.58 -3.67
C ILE A 277 -1.83 -8.92 -2.63
N ARG A 278 -2.11 -9.23 -1.37
CA ARG A 278 -1.33 -8.75 -0.23
C ARG A 278 -0.12 -9.66 0.02
N THR A 279 1.04 -9.07 0.26
CA THR A 279 2.33 -9.70 0.57
C THR A 279 2.67 -9.70 2.06
N GLY A 280 1.88 -8.99 2.90
CA GLY A 280 1.99 -8.98 4.36
C GLY A 280 2.90 -7.88 4.94
N SER A 281 3.57 -7.11 4.08
CA SER A 281 4.39 -5.95 4.46
C SER A 281 3.75 -4.62 4.05
N GLU A 282 2.42 -4.60 3.87
CA GLU A 282 1.71 -3.40 3.40
C GLU A 282 1.81 -2.26 4.41
N PHE A 283 1.92 -1.05 3.88
CA PHE A 283 1.85 0.18 4.65
C PHE A 283 0.49 0.32 5.35
N PHE A 284 -0.60 0.06 4.65
CA PHE A 284 -1.95 -0.05 5.21
C PHE A 284 -2.32 -1.51 5.50
N GLY A 285 -1.57 -2.15 6.40
CA GLY A 285 -1.75 -3.55 6.79
C GLY A 285 -3.18 -3.90 7.27
N SER A 286 -3.92 -2.94 7.80
CA SER A 286 -5.28 -3.15 8.33
C SER A 286 -6.37 -2.85 7.31
N PHE A 287 -6.03 -2.31 6.13
CA PHE A 287 -7.01 -2.06 5.08
C PHE A 287 -7.54 -3.39 4.51
N ASN A 288 -8.87 -3.53 4.50
CA ASN A 288 -9.57 -4.69 3.99
C ASN A 288 -10.65 -4.20 3.04
N ARG A 289 -10.61 -4.63 1.77
CA ARG A 289 -11.54 -4.14 0.75
C ARG A 289 -12.98 -4.44 1.17
N GLY A 290 -13.28 -5.68 1.54
CA GLY A 290 -14.62 -6.11 1.96
C GLY A 290 -15.22 -5.38 3.17
N ARG A 291 -14.40 -4.75 4.03
CA ARG A 291 -14.89 -3.98 5.20
C ARG A 291 -14.84 -2.47 5.01
N HIS A 292 -13.83 -1.98 4.29
CA HIS A 292 -13.49 -0.56 4.21
C HIS A 292 -13.82 0.07 2.86
N THR A 293 -14.34 -0.70 1.90
CA THR A 293 -14.93 -0.16 0.66
C THR A 293 -16.45 -0.27 0.68
N GLY A 294 -17.13 0.65 0.00
CA GLY A 294 -18.57 0.61 -0.20
C GLY A 294 -19.08 1.64 -1.21
N GLU A 295 -20.40 1.72 -1.40
CA GLU A 295 -21.00 2.74 -2.23
C GLU A 295 -20.91 4.13 -1.56
N CYS A 296 -20.02 4.98 -2.06
CA CYS A 296 -19.85 6.36 -1.61
C CYS A 296 -20.42 7.35 -2.63
N LYS A 297 -21.73 7.63 -2.55
CA LYS A 297 -22.34 8.68 -3.36
C LYS A 297 -22.01 10.06 -2.80
N TYR A 298 -21.72 11.00 -3.69
CA TYR A 298 -21.57 12.41 -3.36
C TYR A 298 -22.84 12.96 -2.71
N ASN A 299 -22.69 13.64 -1.58
CA ASN A 299 -23.76 14.34 -0.87
C ASN A 299 -23.60 15.87 -1.03
N PRO A 300 -24.52 16.58 -1.72
CA PRO A 300 -24.46 18.03 -1.90
C PRO A 300 -24.47 18.86 -0.59
N ASP A 301 -24.96 18.30 0.52
CA ASP A 301 -25.04 19.01 1.80
C ASP A 301 -23.71 19.04 2.58
N LEU A 302 -22.71 18.28 2.14
CA LEU A 302 -21.40 18.18 2.79
C LEU A 302 -20.31 18.85 1.96
N ALA A 303 -19.36 19.49 2.64
CA ALA A 303 -18.19 20.09 2.00
C ALA A 303 -17.38 19.05 1.22
N LEU A 304 -16.88 19.46 0.05
CA LEU A 304 -15.97 18.65 -0.75
C LEU A 304 -14.51 19.00 -0.42
N HIS A 305 -13.81 18.02 0.14
CA HIS A 305 -12.38 18.08 0.42
C HIS A 305 -11.62 17.42 -0.72
N VAL A 306 -10.59 18.08 -1.24
CA VAL A 306 -9.76 17.55 -2.33
C VAL A 306 -8.32 17.51 -1.84
N SER A 307 -7.67 16.35 -1.92
CA SER A 307 -6.25 16.24 -1.58
C SER A 307 -5.41 15.99 -2.82
N VAL A 308 -4.34 16.75 -2.98
CA VAL A 308 -3.44 16.67 -4.15
C VAL A 308 -2.04 16.24 -3.75
N ASP A 309 -1.43 15.41 -4.61
CA ASP A 309 -0.02 15.04 -4.53
C ASP A 309 0.67 15.21 -5.89
N ASN A 310 1.84 15.86 -5.88
CA ASN A 310 2.54 16.29 -7.08
C ASN A 310 3.57 15.23 -7.51
N ASN A 311 3.10 14.20 -8.19
CA ASN A 311 3.93 13.27 -8.90
C ASN A 311 3.69 13.40 -10.41
N VAL A 312 4.74 13.65 -11.20
CA VAL A 312 4.60 13.86 -12.66
C VAL A 312 4.39 12.53 -13.38
N LEU A 313 4.98 11.46 -12.86
CA LEU A 313 4.84 10.08 -13.32
C LEU A 313 4.51 9.19 -12.12
N PRO A 314 3.55 8.26 -12.23
CA PRO A 314 2.76 7.95 -13.44
C PRO A 314 1.68 9.02 -13.75
N TYR A 315 1.23 9.76 -12.73
CA TYR A 315 0.19 10.78 -12.84
C TYR A 315 0.20 11.71 -11.62
N ILE A 316 -0.39 12.90 -11.79
CA ILE A 316 -0.73 13.78 -10.65
C ILE A 316 -2.00 13.22 -9.99
N SER A 317 -2.00 13.13 -8.66
CA SER A 317 -3.06 12.44 -7.93
C SER A 317 -3.98 13.43 -7.23
N TYR A 318 -5.30 13.25 -7.40
CA TYR A 318 -6.33 13.94 -6.62
C TYR A 318 -7.29 12.92 -6.01
N THR A 319 -7.59 13.06 -4.72
CA THR A 319 -8.63 12.27 -4.05
C THR A 319 -9.70 13.20 -3.48
N PHE A 320 -10.96 12.78 -3.58
CA PHE A 320 -12.12 13.59 -3.22
C PHE A 320 -12.81 12.98 -1.99
N TRP A 321 -13.07 13.79 -0.98
CA TRP A 321 -13.50 13.35 0.34
C TRP A 321 -14.66 14.17 0.88
N GLN A 322 -15.52 13.50 1.66
CA GLN A 322 -16.57 14.13 2.44
C GLN A 322 -16.54 13.63 3.88
N ILE A 323 -16.74 14.54 4.83
CA ILE A 323 -16.74 14.26 6.27
C ILE A 323 -18.12 14.58 6.88
N GLU A 324 -18.58 13.71 7.77
CA GLU A 324 -19.83 13.86 8.50
C GLU A 324 -19.58 13.60 9.99
N TYR A 325 -20.14 14.44 10.86
CA TYR A 325 -19.92 14.43 12.31
C TYR A 325 -21.12 13.88 13.11
N VAL A 326 -22.01 13.11 12.48
CA VAL A 326 -23.23 12.61 13.11
C VAL A 326 -22.94 11.30 13.84
N ASP A 327 -23.06 11.34 15.18
CA ASP A 327 -22.77 10.27 16.16
C ASP A 327 -21.31 9.82 16.25
N SER A 328 -20.63 9.72 15.10
CA SER A 328 -19.22 9.41 14.94
C SER A 328 -18.67 10.19 13.74
N ILE A 329 -17.35 10.32 13.64
CA ILE A 329 -16.71 10.95 12.48
C ILE A 329 -16.68 9.95 11.33
N LYS A 330 -17.45 10.20 10.27
CA LYS A 330 -17.48 9.37 9.06
C LYS A 330 -16.76 10.11 7.93
N ILE A 331 -15.68 9.52 7.43
CA ILE A 331 -14.89 10.06 6.34
C ILE A 331 -15.06 9.15 5.13
N ARG A 332 -15.46 9.72 3.99
CA ARG A 332 -15.73 8.96 2.76
C ARG A 332 -14.90 9.48 1.62
N GLN A 333 -14.19 8.60 0.93
CA GLN A 333 -13.64 8.92 -0.39
C GLN A 333 -14.75 8.74 -1.42
N VAL A 334 -15.11 9.82 -2.10
CA VAL A 334 -16.24 9.85 -3.03
C VAL A 334 -15.83 9.82 -4.49
N ASP A 335 -14.57 10.13 -4.81
CA ASP A 335 -14.03 10.06 -6.18
C ASP A 335 -12.49 10.11 -6.15
N GLU A 336 -11.87 9.93 -7.32
CA GLU A 336 -10.43 10.04 -7.55
C GLU A 336 -10.11 10.50 -8.98
N ILE A 337 -8.96 11.18 -9.15
CA ILE A 337 -8.40 11.50 -10.47
C ILE A 337 -6.91 11.18 -10.47
N ALA A 338 -6.53 10.27 -11.37
CA ALA A 338 -5.14 10.02 -11.76
C ALA A 338 -4.85 10.72 -13.10
N ALA A 339 -4.32 11.94 -13.04
CA ALA A 339 -4.07 12.76 -14.22
C ALA A 339 -2.80 12.32 -14.97
N GLU A 340 -2.96 11.35 -15.88
CA GLU A 340 -1.90 10.82 -16.76
C GLU A 340 -1.57 11.79 -17.93
N SER A 341 -0.48 11.53 -18.65
CA SER A 341 -0.12 12.29 -19.87
C SER A 341 -1.24 12.18 -20.94
N PRO A 342 -1.65 13.28 -21.60
CA PRO A 342 -1.01 14.59 -21.67
C PRO A 342 -1.51 15.62 -20.63
N HIS A 343 -2.27 15.19 -19.63
CA HIS A 343 -2.91 16.03 -18.61
C HIS A 343 -2.11 16.15 -17.31
N ASN A 344 -0.95 15.50 -17.20
CA ASN A 344 -0.06 15.47 -16.04
C ASN A 344 0.76 16.76 -15.80
N THR A 345 0.15 17.93 -15.97
CA THR A 345 0.72 19.22 -15.55
C THR A 345 -0.20 19.91 -14.55
N ALA A 346 0.33 20.82 -13.71
CA ALA A 346 -0.46 21.51 -12.70
C ALA A 346 -1.77 22.11 -13.24
N ARG A 347 -1.68 22.91 -14.32
CA ARG A 347 -2.85 23.55 -14.94
C ARG A 347 -3.80 22.54 -15.59
N LYS A 348 -3.28 21.58 -16.36
CA LYS A 348 -4.13 20.62 -17.09
C LYS A 348 -4.83 19.64 -16.15
N SER A 349 -4.15 19.22 -15.08
CA SER A 349 -4.73 18.35 -14.07
C SER A 349 -5.78 19.09 -13.23
N ALA A 350 -5.55 20.37 -12.90
CA ALA A 350 -6.56 21.22 -12.27
C ALA A 350 -7.83 21.38 -13.13
N LEU A 351 -7.72 21.45 -14.45
CA LEU A 351 -8.90 21.47 -15.34
C LEU A 351 -9.74 20.19 -15.26
N LEU A 352 -9.14 19.03 -14.96
CA LEU A 352 -9.90 17.80 -14.71
C LEU A 352 -10.71 17.92 -13.40
N VAL A 353 -10.11 18.51 -12.36
CA VAL A 353 -10.81 18.81 -11.10
C VAL A 353 -11.95 19.80 -11.32
N VAL A 354 -11.77 20.82 -12.17
CA VAL A 354 -12.84 21.76 -12.56
C VAL A 354 -13.99 21.01 -13.24
N ALA A 355 -13.69 20.13 -14.21
CA ALA A 355 -14.70 19.35 -14.90
C ALA A 355 -15.50 18.48 -13.91
N LYS A 356 -14.81 17.85 -12.96
CA LYS A 356 -15.43 17.06 -11.89
C LYS A 356 -16.29 17.91 -10.95
N CYS A 357 -15.80 19.07 -10.51
CA CYS A 357 -16.58 19.98 -9.68
C CYS A 357 -17.86 20.44 -10.40
N ARG A 358 -17.78 20.75 -11.70
CA ARG A 358 -18.95 21.10 -12.53
C ARG A 358 -19.94 19.95 -12.66
N GLU A 359 -19.46 18.72 -12.84
CA GLU A 359 -20.29 17.51 -12.85
C GLU A 359 -21.07 17.35 -11.54
N LEU A 360 -20.41 17.60 -10.40
CA LEU A 360 -20.99 17.49 -9.07
C LEU A 360 -21.81 18.72 -8.63
N GLY A 361 -21.79 19.80 -9.42
CA GLY A 361 -22.45 21.06 -9.06
C GLY A 361 -21.78 21.81 -7.91
N VAL A 362 -20.47 21.64 -7.73
CA VAL A 362 -19.67 22.24 -6.64
C VAL A 362 -18.96 23.49 -7.13
N ASP A 363 -19.11 24.58 -6.39
CA ASP A 363 -18.45 25.86 -6.62
C ASP A 363 -17.35 26.18 -5.58
N ARG A 364 -17.25 25.40 -4.49
CA ARG A 364 -16.25 25.58 -3.43
C ARG A 364 -15.62 24.25 -2.99
N ILE A 365 -14.29 24.24 -2.86
CA ILE A 365 -13.54 23.07 -2.35
C ILE A 365 -12.57 23.45 -1.22
N TYR A 366 -12.25 22.46 -0.37
CA TYR A 366 -11.21 22.53 0.65
C TYR A 366 -9.99 21.73 0.19
N LEU A 367 -8.87 22.40 -0.09
CA LEU A 367 -7.70 21.80 -0.72
C LEU A 367 -6.65 21.39 0.32
N HIS A 368 -6.34 20.10 0.35
CA HIS A 368 -5.30 19.45 1.16
C HIS A 368 -4.16 18.95 0.26
N GLY A 369 -3.02 18.56 0.84
CA GLY A 369 -1.91 18.01 0.06
C GLY A 369 -0.54 18.17 0.73
N ASP A 370 0.49 17.92 -0.07
CA ASP A 370 1.89 18.00 0.35
C ASP A 370 2.35 19.45 0.58
N ALA A 371 2.74 19.78 1.81
CA ALA A 371 3.27 21.10 2.20
C ALA A 371 4.55 21.48 1.46
N SER A 372 5.35 20.50 1.02
CA SER A 372 6.60 20.71 0.27
C SER A 372 6.36 21.34 -1.10
N THR A 373 5.16 21.15 -1.67
CA THR A 373 4.77 21.69 -2.98
C THR A 373 4.55 23.20 -2.99
N ARG A 374 4.62 23.86 -1.81
CA ARG A 374 4.62 25.32 -1.66
C ARG A 374 5.97 25.97 -2.01
N HIS A 375 7.05 25.19 -2.17
CA HIS A 375 8.34 25.73 -2.56
C HIS A 375 8.36 26.16 -4.03
N ALA A 376 8.81 27.39 -4.29
CA ALA A 376 8.91 27.97 -5.62
C ALA A 376 9.81 27.14 -6.55
N ASN A 377 9.32 26.83 -7.76
CA ASN A 377 10.16 26.21 -8.78
C ASN A 377 11.07 27.25 -9.44
N THR A 378 12.34 26.91 -9.67
CA THR A 378 13.36 27.74 -10.32
C THR A 378 13.13 27.98 -11.82
N ILE A 379 12.01 27.50 -12.37
CA ILE A 379 11.74 27.39 -13.81
C ILE A 379 10.67 28.39 -14.29
N ASP A 380 9.77 28.86 -13.41
CA ASP A 380 8.80 29.92 -13.77
C ASP A 380 9.44 31.30 -13.48
N ASP A 381 9.40 32.22 -14.45
CA ASP A 381 9.85 33.60 -14.29
C ASP A 381 9.13 34.33 -13.13
N GLN A 382 7.95 33.83 -12.72
CA GLN A 382 7.17 34.30 -11.57
C GLN A 382 7.40 33.51 -10.26
N LYS A 383 8.29 32.50 -10.25
CA LYS A 383 8.61 31.65 -9.09
C LYS A 383 7.39 30.98 -8.43
N ARG A 384 6.29 30.74 -9.17
CA ARG A 384 5.09 30.11 -8.61
C ARG A 384 5.32 28.64 -8.29
N SER A 385 4.75 28.21 -7.17
CA SER A 385 4.80 26.81 -6.76
C SER A 385 3.77 25.96 -7.54
N PHE A 386 3.86 24.63 -7.44
CA PHE A 386 2.89 23.74 -8.07
C PHE A 386 1.46 24.02 -7.56
N LEU A 387 1.32 24.17 -6.24
CA LEU A 387 0.05 24.42 -5.59
C LEU A 387 -0.56 25.76 -6.03
N ASP A 388 0.26 26.81 -6.18
CA ASP A 388 -0.20 28.12 -6.68
C ASP A 388 -0.79 28.01 -8.09
N LEU A 389 -0.19 27.20 -8.96
CA LEU A 389 -0.70 26.98 -10.32
C LEU A 389 -2.02 26.21 -10.32
N VAL A 390 -2.19 25.22 -9.44
CA VAL A 390 -3.45 24.49 -9.27
C VAL A 390 -4.54 25.43 -8.76
N ILE A 391 -4.28 26.14 -7.65
CA ILE A 391 -5.24 27.07 -7.02
C ILE A 391 -5.65 28.16 -8.01
N SER A 392 -4.69 28.83 -8.67
CA SER A 392 -5.01 29.91 -9.62
C SER A 392 -5.79 29.43 -10.83
N THR A 393 -5.58 28.18 -11.28
CA THR A 393 -6.37 27.60 -12.39
C THR A 393 -7.80 27.31 -11.95
N LEU A 394 -7.99 26.73 -10.76
CA LEU A 394 -9.33 26.47 -10.20
C LEU A 394 -10.13 27.76 -10.02
N GLN A 395 -9.52 28.78 -9.43
CA GLN A 395 -10.13 30.09 -9.20
C GLN A 395 -10.47 30.82 -10.50
N ALA A 396 -9.60 30.74 -11.52
CA ALA A 396 -9.88 31.33 -12.84
C ALA A 396 -11.10 30.71 -13.53
N GLU A 397 -11.40 29.44 -13.25
CA GLU A 397 -12.56 28.71 -13.78
C GLU A 397 -13.82 28.82 -12.91
N GLY A 398 -13.77 29.63 -11.85
CA GLY A 398 -14.91 29.96 -10.97
C GLY A 398 -15.07 29.06 -9.75
N ILE A 399 -14.06 28.24 -9.40
CA ILE A 399 -14.07 27.40 -8.19
C ILE A 399 -13.39 28.14 -7.04
N GLU A 400 -14.12 28.40 -5.96
CA GLU A 400 -13.57 28.92 -4.71
C GLU A 400 -12.72 27.84 -4.02
N VAL A 401 -11.49 28.18 -3.67
CA VAL A 401 -10.55 27.24 -3.03
C VAL A 401 -10.19 27.75 -1.64
N ILE A 402 -10.46 26.93 -0.63
CA ILE A 402 -9.97 27.11 0.74
C ILE A 402 -8.70 26.29 0.90
N ASP A 403 -7.56 26.96 1.05
CA ASP A 403 -6.26 26.31 1.23
C ASP A 403 -6.12 25.76 2.66
N CYS A 404 -6.15 24.43 2.79
CA CYS A 404 -6.00 23.71 4.04
C CYS A 404 -4.61 23.06 4.21
N VAL A 405 -3.70 23.23 3.24
CA VAL A 405 -2.38 22.57 3.28
C VAL A 405 -1.56 23.09 4.45
N GLY A 406 -1.10 22.19 5.32
CA GLY A 406 -0.29 22.53 6.49
C GLY A 406 1.06 23.21 6.16
N LYS A 407 1.73 23.75 7.18
CA LYS A 407 3.10 24.30 7.07
C LYS A 407 4.17 23.21 6.99
N GLN A 408 3.89 22.03 7.53
CA GLN A 408 4.79 20.89 7.60
C GLN A 408 3.98 19.62 7.38
N ASN A 409 4.60 18.64 6.72
CA ASN A 409 3.96 17.34 6.49
C ASN A 409 3.93 16.51 7.77
N PRO A 410 2.85 15.76 8.01
CA PRO A 410 2.79 14.81 9.11
C PRO A 410 3.76 13.65 8.87
N SER A 411 4.25 13.03 9.95
CA SER A 411 5.17 11.90 9.88
C SER A 411 4.59 10.74 9.07
N VAL A 412 5.38 10.23 8.12
CA VAL A 412 4.98 9.16 7.22
C VAL A 412 4.62 7.89 7.99
N PRO A 413 5.52 7.28 8.80
CA PRO A 413 5.16 6.10 9.60
C PRO A 413 3.95 6.35 10.52
N MET A 414 3.94 7.47 11.24
CA MET A 414 2.91 7.75 12.25
C MET A 414 1.50 7.84 11.64
N THR A 415 1.37 8.50 10.48
CA THR A 415 0.08 8.61 9.79
C THR A 415 -0.40 7.25 9.28
N GLY A 416 0.50 6.39 8.80
CA GLY A 416 0.13 5.03 8.41
C GLY A 416 -0.41 4.20 9.57
N GLU A 417 0.23 4.29 10.74
CA GLU A 417 -0.20 3.52 11.91
C GLU A 417 -1.49 4.06 12.51
N PHE A 418 -1.69 5.39 12.49
CA PHE A 418 -2.94 6.01 12.89
C PHE A 418 -4.11 5.54 12.01
N ILE A 419 -3.92 5.55 10.69
CA ILE A 419 -4.93 5.06 9.74
C ILE A 419 -5.20 3.57 9.95
N ASN A 420 -4.17 2.74 10.15
CA ASN A 420 -4.36 1.33 10.48
C ASN A 420 -5.14 1.14 11.79
N ALA A 421 -4.88 1.95 12.82
CA ALA A 421 -5.64 1.90 14.07
C ALA A 421 -7.12 2.28 13.91
N ILE A 422 -7.43 3.18 12.97
CA ILE A 422 -8.82 3.47 12.58
C ILE A 422 -9.45 2.25 11.91
N PHE A 423 -8.75 1.63 10.96
CA PHE A 423 -9.23 0.42 10.27
C PHE A 423 -9.37 -0.81 11.19
N ASP A 424 -8.54 -0.93 12.21
CA ASP A 424 -8.65 -1.98 13.25
C ASP A 424 -9.70 -1.67 14.32
N GLU A 425 -10.46 -0.58 14.17
CA GLU A 425 -11.49 -0.12 15.12
C GLU A 425 -10.93 0.18 16.53
N ILE A 426 -9.62 0.44 16.66
CA ILE A 426 -8.97 0.87 17.91
C ILE A 426 -9.41 2.31 18.26
N ILE A 427 -9.77 3.10 17.25
CA ILE A 427 -10.33 4.46 17.37
C ILE A 427 -11.78 4.43 16.86
N PRO A 428 -12.74 3.92 17.66
CA PRO A 428 -14.09 3.60 17.18
C PRO A 428 -14.91 4.83 16.77
N ASP A 429 -14.52 6.02 17.25
CA ASP A 429 -15.20 7.28 16.93
C ASP A 429 -14.95 7.75 15.48
N ILE A 430 -14.00 7.13 14.77
CA ILE A 430 -13.67 7.48 13.39
C ILE A 430 -13.90 6.27 12.50
N ARG A 431 -14.58 6.47 11.38
CA ARG A 431 -14.77 5.46 10.35
C ARG A 431 -14.40 6.01 8.98
N ILE A 432 -13.57 5.27 8.25
CA ILE A 432 -13.18 5.59 6.87
C ILE A 432 -13.81 4.57 5.93
N ILE A 433 -14.46 5.04 4.86
CA ILE A 433 -14.97 4.21 3.77
C ILE A 433 -14.49 4.76 2.43
N ILE A 434 -13.94 3.88 1.59
CA ILE A 434 -13.47 4.22 0.25
C ILE A 434 -14.54 3.81 -0.78
N GLY A 435 -14.86 4.69 -1.72
CA GLY A 435 -15.80 4.37 -2.79
C GLY A 435 -15.33 3.16 -3.60
N GLU A 436 -16.20 2.17 -3.83
CA GLU A 436 -15.86 0.96 -4.60
C GLU A 436 -15.40 1.25 -6.04
N HIS A 437 -15.77 2.41 -6.59
CA HIS A 437 -15.36 2.87 -7.92
C HIS A 437 -13.98 3.57 -7.92
N CYS A 438 -13.41 3.88 -6.75
CA CYS A 438 -12.07 4.47 -6.60
C CYS A 438 -11.00 3.37 -6.72
N THR A 439 -10.95 2.71 -7.89
CA THR A 439 -10.19 1.48 -8.09
C THR A 439 -8.68 1.71 -8.05
N ILE A 440 -8.20 2.90 -8.42
CA ILE A 440 -6.78 3.29 -8.35
C ILE A 440 -6.36 3.49 -6.90
N SER A 441 -7.18 4.15 -6.08
CA SER A 441 -6.92 4.34 -4.65
C SER A 441 -6.95 3.03 -3.90
N ILE A 442 -7.96 2.17 -4.16
CA ILE A 442 -8.05 0.85 -3.55
C ILE A 442 -6.81 0.02 -3.90
N GLU A 443 -6.41 0.00 -5.18
CA GLU A 443 -5.19 -0.68 -5.62
C GLU A 443 -3.95 -0.12 -4.92
N ASP A 444 -3.79 1.20 -4.87
CA ASP A 444 -2.65 1.85 -4.24
C ASP A 444 -2.57 1.50 -2.75
N TYR A 445 -3.68 1.63 -2.00
CA TYR A 445 -3.73 1.34 -0.57
C TYR A 445 -3.45 -0.13 -0.24
N MET A 446 -3.87 -1.05 -1.12
CA MET A 446 -3.58 -2.49 -0.98
C MET A 446 -2.14 -2.85 -1.37
N SER A 447 -1.48 -2.05 -2.20
CA SER A 447 -0.18 -2.40 -2.81
C SER A 447 1.03 -1.77 -2.12
N VAL A 448 0.88 -0.58 -1.53
CA VAL A 448 2.01 0.15 -0.91
C VAL A 448 2.66 -0.66 0.20
N GLN A 449 3.99 -0.75 0.19
CA GLN A 449 4.78 -1.53 1.13
C GLN A 449 5.48 -0.62 2.16
N LYS A 450 5.83 -1.16 3.32
CA LYS A 450 6.66 -0.47 4.32
C LYS A 450 8.15 -0.64 4.01
N ASP A 451 8.94 0.41 4.22
CA ASP A 451 10.40 0.32 4.28
C ASP A 451 10.89 -0.05 5.70
N GLU A 452 12.20 -0.17 5.88
CA GLU A 452 12.84 -0.53 7.16
C GLU A 452 12.55 0.48 8.29
N ASN A 453 12.21 1.73 7.94
CA ASN A 453 11.88 2.79 8.88
C ASN A 453 10.36 2.92 9.11
N GLY A 454 9.56 2.03 8.53
CA GLY A 454 8.10 2.06 8.58
C GLY A 454 7.46 3.13 7.69
N ALA A 455 8.22 3.78 6.80
CA ALA A 455 7.70 4.70 5.81
C ALA A 455 7.21 3.96 4.55
N ILE A 456 6.64 4.68 3.57
CA ILE A 456 6.26 4.06 2.28
C ILE A 456 7.53 3.71 1.50
N LEU A 457 7.67 2.43 1.16
CA LEU A 457 8.77 1.92 0.35
C LEU A 457 8.65 2.44 -1.08
N LYS A 458 9.64 3.22 -1.50
CA LYS A 458 9.73 3.84 -2.83
C LYS A 458 10.20 2.84 -3.89
N THR A 459 9.34 1.90 -4.25
CA THR A 459 9.62 0.92 -5.31
C THR A 459 9.57 1.60 -6.67
N LYS A 460 10.72 1.65 -7.34
CA LYS A 460 10.88 2.32 -8.63
C LYS A 460 10.80 1.35 -9.80
N VAL A 461 9.89 1.64 -10.73
CA VAL A 461 9.72 0.90 -11.99
C VAL A 461 10.21 1.75 -13.15
N LYS A 462 10.93 1.13 -14.08
CA LYS A 462 11.42 1.79 -15.28
C LYS A 462 10.44 1.59 -16.43
N ASN A 463 9.86 2.68 -16.92
CA ASN A 463 9.12 2.67 -18.17
C ASN A 463 10.08 2.31 -19.32
N LYS A 464 9.87 1.18 -19.98
CA LYS A 464 10.80 0.69 -21.01
C LYS A 464 10.74 1.47 -22.33
N ILE A 465 9.69 2.26 -22.55
CA ILE A 465 9.52 3.10 -23.75
C ILE A 465 10.18 4.46 -23.54
N THR A 466 9.79 5.17 -22.47
CA THR A 466 10.34 6.51 -22.18
C THR A 466 11.69 6.46 -21.47
N MET A 467 12.09 5.27 -21.00
CA MET A 467 13.27 5.02 -20.16
C MET A 467 13.27 5.76 -18.81
N GLN A 468 12.17 6.44 -18.49
CA GLN A 468 11.99 7.15 -17.22
C GLN A 468 11.66 6.16 -16.10
N THR A 469 12.15 6.46 -14.91
CA THR A 469 11.89 5.66 -13.71
C THR A 469 10.91 6.42 -12.83
N TYR A 470 9.87 5.75 -12.36
CA TYR A 470 8.82 6.32 -11.53
C TYR A 470 8.47 5.36 -10.39
N GLU A 471 7.86 5.88 -9.32
CA GLU A 471 7.33 5.06 -8.22
C GLU A 471 5.97 4.53 -8.66
N GLU A 472 5.74 3.22 -8.61
CA GLU A 472 4.49 2.65 -9.16
C GLU A 472 3.27 2.92 -8.26
N HIS A 473 3.51 2.98 -6.96
CA HIS A 473 2.52 3.11 -5.91
C HIS A 473 3.00 4.10 -4.85
N GLY A 474 2.07 4.66 -4.07
CA GLY A 474 2.35 5.59 -2.97
C GLY A 474 1.71 6.96 -3.13
N HIS A 475 1.29 7.32 -4.34
CA HIS A 475 0.82 8.68 -4.65
C HIS A 475 -0.56 8.96 -4.05
N LEU A 476 -1.52 8.07 -4.29
CA LEU A 476 -2.85 8.20 -3.69
C LEU A 476 -2.75 7.98 -2.18
N SER A 477 -1.86 7.09 -1.73
CA SER A 477 -1.57 6.85 -0.31
C SER A 477 -1.05 8.10 0.40
N ASP A 478 -0.22 8.91 -0.25
CA ASP A 478 0.22 10.20 0.29
C ASP A 478 -0.97 11.17 0.39
N THR A 479 -1.80 11.31 -0.67
CA THR A 479 -3.01 12.15 -0.58
C THR A 479 -3.94 11.72 0.57
N PHE A 480 -4.11 10.42 0.76
CA PHE A 480 -4.93 9.84 1.81
C PHE A 480 -4.38 10.16 3.20
N ARG A 481 -3.07 10.05 3.39
CA ARG A 481 -2.42 10.39 4.66
C ARG A 481 -2.58 11.86 5.01
N TYR A 482 -2.38 12.75 4.04
CA TYR A 482 -2.49 14.18 4.26
C TYR A 482 -3.92 14.56 4.66
N VAL A 483 -4.91 14.15 3.87
CA VAL A 483 -6.31 14.52 4.14
C VAL A 483 -6.82 13.96 5.46
N ILE A 484 -6.49 12.71 5.82
CA ILE A 484 -6.94 12.13 7.10
C ILE A 484 -6.26 12.84 8.27
N ALA A 485 -4.94 13.09 8.20
CA ALA A 485 -4.24 13.79 9.26
C ALA A 485 -4.77 15.23 9.47
N ASP A 486 -5.23 15.89 8.40
CA ASP A 486 -5.81 17.23 8.50
C ASP A 486 -7.25 17.21 9.00
N LEU A 487 -8.11 16.32 8.47
CA LEU A 487 -9.54 16.26 8.82
C LEU A 487 -9.78 15.88 10.28
N VAL A 488 -8.93 15.03 10.87
CA VAL A 488 -9.01 14.57 12.26
C VAL A 488 -7.72 14.87 13.04
N ARG A 489 -7.21 16.10 12.85
CA ARG A 489 -5.92 16.56 13.39
C ARG A 489 -5.79 16.38 14.90
N GLU A 490 -6.83 16.68 15.67
CA GLU A 490 -6.78 16.54 17.13
C GLU A 490 -6.57 15.08 17.55
N GLN A 491 -7.31 14.15 16.93
CA GLN A 491 -7.20 12.72 17.20
C GLN A 491 -5.84 12.18 16.75
N PHE A 492 -5.33 12.64 15.61
CA PHE A 492 -3.99 12.30 15.14
C PHE A 492 -2.90 12.75 16.13
N LEU A 493 -2.96 13.99 16.63
CA LEU A 493 -2.00 14.51 17.62
C LEU A 493 -2.07 13.72 18.93
N LEU A 494 -3.28 13.40 19.42
CA LEU A 494 -3.47 12.57 20.61
C LEU A 494 -2.88 11.16 20.42
N PHE A 495 -3.10 10.53 19.26
CA PHE A 495 -2.55 9.21 18.95
C PHE A 495 -1.01 9.23 18.88
N SER A 496 -0.45 10.22 18.18
CA SER A 496 0.99 10.42 18.06
C SER A 496 1.66 10.58 19.43
N ASN A 497 1.04 11.36 20.32
CA ASN A 497 1.53 11.58 21.68
C ASN A 497 1.44 10.32 22.56
N ARG A 498 0.44 9.45 22.35
CA ARG A 498 0.32 8.17 23.08
C ARG A 498 1.38 7.13 22.70
N ARG A 499 1.84 7.15 21.44
CA ARG A 499 2.77 6.14 20.89
C ARG A 499 4.23 6.42 21.25
N LYS A 500 4.57 7.69 21.48
CA LYS A 500 5.78 8.07 22.24
C LYS A 500 5.58 7.63 23.70
N ARG A 501 5.88 6.38 24.04
CA ARG A 501 5.84 5.86 25.42
C ARG A 501 6.82 6.67 26.29
N ASN A 502 6.36 7.78 26.83
CA ASN A 502 7.10 8.51 27.84
C ASN A 502 7.22 7.63 29.09
N LEU A 503 8.45 7.31 29.47
CA LEU A 503 8.80 6.50 30.65
C LEU A 503 8.13 7.02 31.94
N TYR A 504 7.79 8.31 31.99
CA TYR A 504 7.33 9.03 33.17
C TYR A 504 5.84 9.36 33.20
N ALA A 505 5.06 8.90 32.21
CA ALA A 505 3.61 9.13 32.16
C ALA A 505 2.84 7.99 32.88
N ARG A 506 1.96 8.34 33.82
CA ARG A 506 1.16 7.36 34.61
C ARG A 506 -0.02 6.79 33.80
N ASP A 507 -0.67 7.65 33.01
CA ASP A 507 -1.82 7.32 32.14
C ASP A 507 -1.65 7.92 30.72
N GLY A 508 -0.42 8.07 30.27
CA GLY A 508 -0.09 8.78 29.01
C GLY A 508 0.01 10.31 29.15
N LEU A 509 -0.10 10.85 30.37
CA LEU A 509 0.05 12.28 30.68
C LEU A 509 1.11 12.50 31.78
N ILE A 510 1.85 13.62 31.68
CA ILE A 510 2.66 14.19 32.76
C ILE A 510 1.72 15.00 33.68
N HIS A 511 1.90 14.89 34.99
CA HIS A 511 1.09 15.64 35.95
C HIS A 511 1.73 16.97 36.32
N PHE A 512 0.91 18.01 36.39
CA PHE A 512 1.29 19.37 36.76
C PHE A 512 0.60 19.79 38.07
N TYR A 513 1.18 20.75 38.78
CA TYR A 513 0.50 21.45 39.88
C TYR A 513 0.06 22.85 39.41
N ASN A 514 -1.03 23.36 39.97
CA ASN A 514 -1.49 24.72 39.68
C ASN A 514 -0.65 25.74 40.48
N PRO A 515 0.19 26.57 39.86
CA PRO A 515 1.06 27.52 40.56
C PRO A 515 0.31 28.66 41.27
N ASP A 516 -0.93 28.97 40.86
CA ASP A 516 -1.79 29.99 41.51
C ASP A 516 -2.32 29.55 42.88
N THR A 517 -2.12 28.29 43.26
CA THR A 517 -2.56 27.77 44.56
C THR A 517 -1.46 28.00 45.61
N GLU A 518 -1.82 28.53 46.78
CA GLU A 518 -0.86 28.70 47.87
C GLU A 518 -0.49 27.34 48.50
N PHE A 519 0.78 26.94 48.39
CA PHE A 519 1.29 25.67 48.93
C PHE A 519 2.19 25.85 50.14
N LYS A 520 2.11 24.91 51.09
CA LYS A 520 3.04 24.82 52.23
C LYS A 520 4.11 23.77 51.96
N TYR A 521 5.35 24.21 51.79
CA TYR A 521 6.48 23.32 51.55
C TYR A 521 7.16 22.91 52.84
N SER A 522 7.33 21.60 53.00
CA SER A 522 8.01 21.01 54.17
C SER A 522 9.52 20.87 53.94
N ARG A 523 9.95 20.76 52.67
CA ARG A 523 11.34 20.60 52.25
C ARG A 523 11.58 21.23 50.88
N GLU A 524 12.82 21.62 50.63
CA GLU A 524 13.28 22.19 49.36
C GLU A 524 14.70 21.70 49.07
N ILE A 525 14.91 21.15 47.88
CA ILE A 525 16.17 20.52 47.47
C ILE A 525 16.48 20.91 46.03
N VAL A 526 17.73 21.27 45.79
CA VAL A 526 18.32 21.37 44.45
C VAL A 526 19.26 20.20 44.24
N TYR A 527 19.12 19.54 43.10
CA TYR A 527 20.01 18.49 42.65
C TYR A 527 20.58 18.87 41.29
N ALA A 528 21.90 18.82 41.15
CA ALA A 528 22.55 19.22 39.91
C ALA A 528 23.70 18.29 39.53
N MET A 529 23.86 18.11 38.23
CA MET A 529 25.00 17.45 37.61
C MET A 529 25.79 18.51 36.84
N PRO A 530 27.01 18.87 37.30
CA PRO A 530 27.87 19.86 36.61
C PRO A 530 28.20 19.47 35.17
N ASN A 531 28.15 18.18 34.86
CA ASN A 531 28.40 17.64 33.53
C ASN A 531 27.71 16.28 33.37
N VAL A 532 26.79 16.20 32.41
CA VAL A 532 26.21 14.98 31.86
C VAL A 532 26.23 15.12 30.33
N ASN A 533 26.99 14.27 29.64
CA ASN A 533 27.22 14.38 28.18
C ASN A 533 27.61 15.79 27.69
N GLY A 534 28.41 16.53 28.46
CA GLY A 534 28.82 17.89 28.10
C GLY A 534 27.81 18.98 28.44
N LYS A 535 26.71 18.65 29.11
CA LYS A 535 25.66 19.58 29.54
C LYS A 535 25.59 19.69 31.06
N PHE A 536 25.29 20.89 31.55
CA PHE A 536 24.85 21.12 32.91
C PHE A 536 23.35 20.81 33.03
N ALA A 537 22.96 20.07 34.06
CA ALA A 537 21.56 19.74 34.32
C ALA A 537 21.19 19.96 35.79
N LEU A 538 19.99 20.51 36.04
CA LEU A 538 19.50 20.84 37.39
C LEU A 538 18.01 20.51 37.55
N VAL A 539 17.66 20.00 38.72
CA VAL A 539 16.29 19.78 39.19
C VAL A 539 16.11 20.47 40.54
N HIS A 540 15.12 21.35 40.65
CA HIS A 540 14.73 22.02 41.88
C HIS A 540 13.33 21.56 42.31
N GLY A 541 13.26 20.85 43.44
CA GLY A 541 12.03 20.29 43.95
C GLY A 541 11.67 20.82 45.33
N LYS A 542 10.37 21.00 45.58
CA LYS A 542 9.80 21.32 46.90
C LYS A 542 8.75 20.28 47.31
N LEU A 543 8.80 19.80 48.54
CA LEU A 543 7.90 18.75 49.04
C LEU A 543 6.60 19.37 49.61
N CYS A 544 5.47 19.07 49.00
CA CYS A 544 4.13 19.46 49.43
C CYS A 544 3.29 18.21 49.73
N GLY A 545 3.01 17.95 51.02
CA GLY A 545 2.40 16.69 51.45
C GLY A 545 3.27 15.49 51.09
N GLU A 546 2.77 14.59 50.25
CA GLU A 546 3.47 13.39 49.77
C GLU A 546 4.05 13.54 48.35
N LYS A 547 3.91 14.72 47.73
CA LYS A 547 4.33 14.98 46.35
C LYS A 547 5.42 16.05 46.27
N TRP A 548 6.34 15.87 45.34
CA TRP A 548 7.38 16.85 44.98
C TRP A 548 6.90 17.73 43.84
N HIS A 549 6.80 19.02 44.11
CA HIS A 549 6.58 20.04 43.08
C HIS A 549 7.93 20.41 42.48
N ILE A 550 8.09 20.22 41.18
CA ILE A 550 9.29 20.58 40.43
C ILE A 550 9.14 22.03 39.98
N VAL A 551 9.78 22.91 40.73
CA VAL A 551 9.64 24.37 40.58
C VAL A 551 10.59 24.96 39.54
N ASN A 552 11.71 24.29 39.27
CA ASN A 552 12.66 24.70 38.24
C ASN A 552 13.41 23.49 37.66
N LEU A 553 13.70 23.54 36.36
CA LEU A 553 14.45 22.57 35.58
C LEU A 553 15.37 23.34 34.64
N MET A 554 16.61 22.87 34.49
CA MET A 554 17.57 23.50 33.59
C MET A 554 18.43 22.45 32.90
N LEU A 555 18.59 22.58 31.57
CA LEU A 555 19.51 21.80 30.76
C LEU A 555 20.26 22.75 29.84
N ARG A 556 21.56 22.93 30.07
CA ARG A 556 22.38 23.94 29.37
C ARG A 556 23.70 23.35 28.90
N GLU A 557 24.13 23.70 27.69
CA GLU A 557 25.46 23.38 27.18
C GLU A 557 26.51 24.32 27.78
N THR A 558 27.00 23.99 28.98
CA THR A 558 28.10 24.72 29.62
C THR A 558 29.00 23.77 30.41
N SER A 559 30.28 24.11 30.45
CA SER A 559 31.30 23.45 31.29
C SER A 559 31.95 24.44 32.27
N SER A 560 31.47 25.69 32.31
CA SER A 560 32.01 26.75 33.16
C SER A 560 31.56 26.56 34.61
N THR A 561 32.50 26.27 35.50
CA THR A 561 32.20 26.13 36.93
C THR A 561 31.76 27.44 37.57
N ASP A 562 32.18 28.59 37.02
CA ASP A 562 31.80 29.90 37.55
C ASP A 562 30.35 30.24 37.20
N GLU A 563 29.94 29.94 35.96
CA GLU A 563 28.55 30.09 35.52
C GLU A 563 27.62 29.16 36.30
N ILE A 564 28.02 27.89 36.47
CA ILE A 564 27.26 26.92 37.26
C ILE A 564 27.17 27.36 38.74
N ALA A 565 28.24 27.93 39.30
CA ALA A 565 28.20 28.47 40.66
C ALA A 565 27.17 29.60 40.78
N GLU A 566 27.18 30.55 39.85
CA GLU A 566 26.26 31.68 39.83
C GLU A 566 24.79 31.22 39.79
N ILE A 567 24.48 30.26 38.92
CA ILE A 567 23.14 29.66 38.84
C ILE A 567 22.73 29.08 40.19
N LEU A 568 23.58 28.23 40.80
CA LEU A 568 23.27 27.55 42.06
C LEU A 568 23.16 28.53 43.24
N VAL A 569 23.96 29.60 43.25
CA VAL A 569 23.89 30.67 44.26
C VAL A 569 22.58 31.46 44.13
N ASN A 570 22.15 31.75 42.90
CA ASN A 570 20.91 32.50 42.64
C ASN A 570 19.65 31.73 43.05
N VAL A 571 19.66 30.39 42.96
CA VAL A 571 18.53 29.55 43.41
C VAL A 571 18.33 29.62 44.93
N LYS A 572 19.38 29.88 45.72
CA LYS A 572 19.34 30.04 47.20
C LYS A 572 18.63 28.90 47.95
N SER A 573 18.76 27.67 47.46
CA SER A 573 18.17 26.50 48.12
C SER A 573 18.81 26.23 49.49
N PRO A 574 18.03 25.84 50.51
CA PRO A 574 18.56 25.46 51.83
C PRO A 574 19.37 24.15 51.80
N GLN A 575 19.26 23.37 50.73
CA GLN A 575 20.01 22.15 50.50
C GLN A 575 20.31 21.95 49.01
N THR A 576 21.59 21.73 48.70
CA THR A 576 22.06 21.52 47.32
C THR A 576 22.91 20.26 47.22
N ILE A 577 22.56 19.37 46.30
CA ILE A 577 23.27 18.11 46.04
C ILE A 577 23.92 18.20 44.67
N ILE A 578 25.22 17.91 44.62
CA ILE A 578 26.01 17.90 43.40
C ILE A 578 26.48 16.47 43.16
N GLU A 579 25.95 15.82 42.12
CA GLU A 579 26.46 14.53 41.63
C GLU A 579 27.54 14.81 40.58
N CYS A 580 28.78 14.43 40.87
CA CYS A 580 29.92 14.75 40.02
C CYS A 580 31.11 13.82 40.22
N SER A 581 31.95 13.71 39.18
CA SER A 581 33.25 13.07 39.27
C SER A 581 34.21 13.79 40.24
N PRO A 582 35.27 13.13 40.73
CA PRO A 582 36.26 13.72 41.65
C PRO A 582 36.91 15.01 41.15
N ALA A 583 36.93 15.25 39.83
CA ALA A 583 37.47 16.47 39.23
C ALA A 583 36.74 17.74 39.71
N TYR A 584 35.45 17.64 40.05
CA TYR A 584 34.62 18.77 40.48
C TYR A 584 34.63 19.01 42.01
N PHE A 585 35.39 18.23 42.79
CA PHE A 585 35.40 18.37 44.26
C PHE A 585 35.94 19.72 44.74
N ARG A 586 36.89 20.31 43.99
CA ARG A 586 37.38 21.67 44.28
C ARG A 586 36.28 22.70 44.09
N PHE A 587 35.52 22.59 43.01
CA PHE A 587 34.35 23.43 42.73
C PHE A 587 33.31 23.31 43.85
N VAL A 588 32.93 22.09 44.26
CA VAL A 588 31.96 21.91 45.35
C VAL A 588 32.46 22.51 46.68
N ARG A 589 33.76 22.40 46.96
CA ARG A 589 34.36 23.02 48.16
C ARG A 589 34.27 24.54 48.14
N ASP A 590 34.42 25.15 46.97
CA ASP A 590 34.32 26.61 46.83
C ASP A 590 32.84 27.06 46.86
N LEU A 591 31.92 26.27 46.30
CA LEU A 591 30.48 26.53 46.39
C LEU A 591 29.94 26.49 47.84
N ARG A 592 30.48 25.61 48.70
CA ARG A 592 30.16 25.56 50.15
C ARG A 592 30.43 26.85 50.91
N LYS A 593 31.28 27.74 50.37
CA LYS A 593 31.56 29.04 50.98
C LYS A 593 30.47 30.07 50.66
N GLN A 594 29.68 29.82 49.62
CA GLN A 594 28.70 30.78 49.07
C GLN A 594 27.26 30.42 49.45
N ILE A 595 26.93 29.13 49.55
CA ILE A 595 25.59 28.65 49.93
C ILE A 595 25.64 27.54 50.99
N PRO A 596 24.63 27.45 51.88
CA PRO A 596 24.61 26.47 52.96
C PRO A 596 24.36 25.03 52.46
N ASN A 597 24.80 24.04 53.23
CA ASN A 597 24.45 22.61 53.09
C ASN A 597 24.69 21.97 51.70
N VAL A 598 25.80 22.29 51.04
CA VAL A 598 26.18 21.65 49.76
C VAL A 598 26.84 20.28 49.99
N ARG A 599 26.22 19.23 49.44
CA ARG A 599 26.74 17.84 49.51
C ARG A 599 27.22 17.37 48.13
N ALA A 600 28.40 16.76 48.09
CA ALA A 600 28.89 16.06 46.90
C ALA A 600 28.44 14.60 46.96
N MET A 601 28.06 14.05 45.80
CA MET A 601 27.82 12.63 45.58
C MET A 601 28.64 12.16 44.39
N ASN A 602 29.12 10.91 44.46
CA ASN A 602 29.79 10.30 43.32
C ASN A 602 28.75 9.90 42.27
N GLU A 603 29.15 10.00 41.01
CA GLU A 603 28.38 9.49 39.88
C GLU A 603 28.14 7.98 39.99
N THR A 604 26.95 7.54 39.58
CA THR A 604 26.65 6.11 39.48
C THR A 604 27.25 5.49 38.22
N SER A 605 27.68 4.23 38.31
CA SER A 605 28.23 3.50 37.16
C SER A 605 27.16 2.98 36.19
N ASP A 606 25.89 2.91 36.62
CA ASP A 606 24.76 2.38 35.82
C ASP A 606 23.54 3.31 35.94
N VAL A 607 23.57 4.39 35.16
CA VAL A 607 22.52 5.43 35.13
C VAL A 607 21.21 4.87 34.57
N GLY A 608 21.27 4.04 33.52
CA GLY A 608 20.09 3.43 32.90
C GLY A 608 19.29 2.56 33.89
N ARG A 609 19.96 1.75 34.71
CA ARG A 609 19.30 0.98 35.77
C ARG A 609 18.68 1.87 36.85
N ARG A 610 19.33 2.99 37.20
CA ARG A 610 18.79 3.97 38.15
C ARG A 610 17.53 4.65 37.61
N ILE A 611 17.54 5.03 36.34
CA ILE A 611 16.38 5.60 35.65
C ILE A 611 15.20 4.62 35.68
N ALA A 612 15.43 3.36 35.29
CA ALA A 612 14.40 2.33 35.33
C ALA A 612 13.81 2.15 36.74
N ALA A 613 14.67 2.08 37.77
CA ALA A 613 14.25 1.88 39.16
C ALA A 613 13.52 3.08 39.80
N THR A 614 13.64 4.28 39.23
CA THR A 614 13.03 5.51 39.79
C THR A 614 11.82 6.01 39.00
N SER A 615 11.60 5.48 37.79
CA SER A 615 10.52 5.90 36.88
C SER A 615 9.12 5.86 37.49
N ASP A 616 8.78 4.82 38.25
CA ASP A 616 7.46 4.71 38.89
C ASP A 616 7.26 5.74 40.02
N PHE A 617 8.34 6.20 40.66
CA PHE A 617 8.24 7.27 41.65
C PHE A 617 7.89 8.60 40.98
N VAL A 618 8.43 8.89 39.78
CA VAL A 618 8.08 10.08 38.99
C VAL A 618 6.58 10.11 38.71
N LYS A 619 6.05 9.00 38.17
CA LYS A 619 4.65 8.87 37.78
C LYS A 619 3.68 9.18 38.93
N ASN A 620 4.06 8.81 40.15
CA ASN A 620 3.16 8.82 41.31
C ASN A 620 3.36 10.03 42.23
N HIS A 621 4.58 10.58 42.30
CA HIS A 621 4.97 11.52 43.35
C HIS A 621 5.55 12.85 42.85
N LEU A 622 5.76 13.05 41.55
CA LEU A 622 6.25 14.32 41.02
C LEU A 622 5.13 15.08 40.28
N LEU A 623 5.10 16.40 40.46
CA LEU A 623 4.25 17.34 39.74
C LEU A 623 5.12 18.45 39.13
N PHE A 624 4.98 18.71 37.84
CA PHE A 624 5.74 19.73 37.12
C PHE A 624 5.03 21.08 37.11
N ASN A 625 5.75 22.16 36.77
CA ASN A 625 5.21 23.50 36.65
C ASN A 625 4.73 23.75 35.22
N GLU A 626 3.43 23.99 35.05
CA GLU A 626 2.81 24.22 33.74
C GLU A 626 3.17 25.60 33.15
N GLU A 627 3.25 26.64 33.97
CA GLU A 627 3.61 27.99 33.52
C GLU A 627 5.06 28.02 33.01
N SER A 628 5.99 27.44 33.77
CA SER A 628 7.40 27.40 33.38
C SER A 628 7.66 26.58 32.12
N LEU A 629 6.79 25.61 31.77
CA LEU A 629 6.91 24.90 30.50
C LEU A 629 6.68 25.81 29.29
N ASN A 630 5.85 26.85 29.44
CA ASN A 630 5.50 27.77 28.35
C ASN A 630 6.42 29.00 28.33
N ASP A 631 6.85 29.47 29.50
CA ASP A 631 7.54 30.77 29.64
C ASP A 631 9.07 30.67 29.81
N ASP A 632 9.60 29.48 30.11
CA ASP A 632 11.05 29.25 30.29
C ASP A 632 11.60 28.26 29.25
N ALA A 633 12.45 28.77 28.36
CA ALA A 633 13.06 27.99 27.28
C ALA A 633 13.96 26.85 27.79
N GLU A 634 14.62 27.01 28.93
CA GLU A 634 15.50 25.98 29.50
C GLU A 634 14.68 24.88 30.19
N TYR A 635 13.58 25.26 30.82
CA TYR A 635 12.60 24.32 31.36
C TYR A 635 11.96 23.48 30.24
N ALA A 636 11.53 24.13 29.15
CA ALA A 636 10.97 23.46 27.99
C ALA A 636 11.96 22.52 27.30
N LEU A 637 13.23 22.94 27.18
CA LEU A 637 14.30 22.11 26.63
C LEU A 637 14.56 20.87 27.49
N PHE A 638 14.60 21.04 28.82
CA PHE A 638 14.73 19.92 29.75
C PHE A 638 13.57 18.93 29.58
N MET A 639 12.34 19.43 29.54
CA MET A 639 11.14 18.60 29.38
C MET A 639 11.12 17.86 28.04
N THR A 640 11.55 18.52 26.96
CA THR A 640 11.69 17.88 25.64
C THR A 640 12.70 16.74 25.68
N ASN A 641 13.89 16.98 26.25
CA ASN A 641 14.92 15.94 26.43
C ASN A 641 14.41 14.77 27.28
N LEU A 642 13.64 15.05 28.35
CA LEU A 642 13.02 14.03 29.19
C LEU A 642 11.99 13.16 28.43
N MET A 643 11.19 13.79 27.55
CA MET A 643 10.16 13.13 26.73
C MET A 643 10.76 12.28 25.59
N ASP A 644 11.89 12.72 25.05
CA ASP A 644 12.57 12.07 23.92
C ASP A 644 13.60 11.02 24.37
N TYR A 645 13.70 10.73 25.68
CA TYR A 645 14.60 9.70 26.20
C TYR A 645 14.26 8.31 25.65
N ASN A 646 15.22 7.69 24.94
CA ASN A 646 15.09 6.33 24.43
C ASN A 646 15.92 5.36 25.28
N ARG A 647 15.24 4.40 25.93
CA ARG A 647 15.88 3.42 26.81
C ARG A 647 16.79 2.42 26.09
N ASP A 648 16.56 2.17 24.81
CA ASP A 648 17.33 1.16 24.06
C ASP A 648 18.61 1.74 23.44
N THR A 649 18.61 3.05 23.13
CA THR A 649 19.75 3.75 22.51
C THR A 649 20.47 4.72 23.43
N ASP A 650 19.90 5.01 24.62
CA ASP A 650 20.32 6.07 25.55
C ASP A 650 20.36 7.49 24.93
N ASP A 651 19.64 7.70 23.82
CA ASP A 651 19.45 9.04 23.25
C ASP A 651 18.66 9.92 24.22
N SER A 652 19.08 11.18 24.37
CA SER A 652 18.44 12.18 25.25
C SER A 652 18.39 11.78 26.74
N ILE A 653 19.44 11.13 27.25
CA ILE A 653 19.51 10.64 28.64
C ILE A 653 19.68 11.75 29.70
N GLU A 654 20.10 12.96 29.33
CA GLU A 654 20.61 13.97 30.27
C GLU A 654 19.60 14.38 31.36
N ALA A 655 18.37 14.71 30.95
CA ALA A 655 17.29 15.08 31.85
C ALA A 655 16.87 13.90 32.75
N SER A 656 16.78 12.69 32.17
CA SER A 656 16.47 11.46 32.89
C SER A 656 17.54 11.11 33.93
N ALA A 657 18.82 11.35 33.61
CA ALA A 657 19.94 11.07 34.50
C ALA A 657 19.90 11.91 35.78
N VAL A 658 19.73 13.23 35.65
CA VAL A 658 19.68 14.14 36.80
C VAL A 658 18.39 13.96 37.61
N LEU A 659 17.25 13.71 36.93
CA LEU A 659 15.97 13.49 37.60
C LEU A 659 15.99 12.18 38.41
N SER A 660 16.57 11.11 37.86
CA SER A 660 16.74 9.85 38.59
C SER A 660 17.68 9.99 39.81
N GLY A 661 18.70 10.86 39.72
CA GLY A 661 19.59 11.20 40.84
C GLY A 661 18.87 11.94 41.96
N PHE A 662 18.07 12.95 41.61
CA PHE A 662 17.19 13.67 42.53
C PHE A 662 16.26 12.70 43.28
N ILE A 663 15.59 11.80 42.55
CA ILE A 663 14.65 10.83 43.13
C ILE A 663 15.37 9.87 44.08
N HIS A 664 16.48 9.30 43.63
CA HIS A 664 17.26 8.39 44.45
C HIS A 664 17.68 9.04 45.78
N PHE A 665 18.03 10.32 45.74
CA PHE A 665 18.35 11.09 46.95
C PHE A 665 17.13 11.26 47.86
N VAL A 666 15.99 11.75 47.33
CA VAL A 666 14.81 12.05 48.17
C VAL A 666 14.13 10.80 48.72
N VAL A 667 14.11 9.70 47.96
CA VAL A 667 13.57 8.40 48.42
C VAL A 667 14.44 7.84 49.55
N LYS A 668 15.76 7.85 49.39
CA LYS A 668 16.69 7.37 50.43
C LYS A 668 16.63 8.21 51.71
N PHE A 669 16.29 9.49 51.59
CA PHE A 669 16.07 10.40 52.73
C PHE A 669 14.70 10.24 53.40
N GLN A 670 13.66 9.81 52.68
CA GLN A 670 12.34 9.51 53.27
C GLN A 670 12.40 8.30 54.23
N PHE A 671 13.22 7.29 53.92
CA PHE A 671 13.40 6.09 54.76
C PHE A 671 14.41 6.24 55.90
N GLN A 672 15.01 7.42 56.09
CA GLN A 672 15.94 7.71 57.21
C GLN A 672 15.32 8.53 58.35
N ALA A 673 14.03 8.86 58.26
CA ALA A 673 13.27 9.46 59.35
C ALA A 673 12.31 8.42 59.95
N ALA A 674 12.86 7.54 60.78
CA ALA A 674 12.14 6.78 61.79
C ALA A 674 12.89 6.94 63.12
#